data_AF-V6TVG7-F1
#
_entry.id   AF-V6TVG7-F1
#
_cell.length_a   1.000
_cell.length_b   1.000
_cell.length_c   1.000
_cell.angle_alpha   90.00
_cell.angle_beta   90.00
_cell.angle_gamma   90.00
#
_symmetry.space_group_name_H-M   'P 1'
#
loop_
_entity.id
_entity.type
_entity.pdbx_description
1 polymer ?
#
loop_
_entity_poly.entity_id
_entity_poly.type
_entity_poly.pdbx_seq_one_letter_code
_entity_poly.pdbx_strand_id
1 'polypeptide(L)'
;VCREARDGACVEHAEEAGADRAGAGERIDKHGRLETRGIVKEAKTCEEVTDSSNPTTGQCKKGKCISTGEDNVCTDCAKAGEVPINGQCIGKDTASNQCQKADSQPLDENSTTCGKCTGANYFFHKGGCYLQTATPGQTICQAAGSDGTCTTCSGANGYFKNPGAAATTDSCVSCGDTTGVTVDTNKNYVGVANCAKCNAPGSLSNSGTAAATCTECAAGFLHPPSGEATSCVETCPEGYFGHTASNTKKTCQSCATPESLTPSVTGIPGCASCTYTGGDSGTLTCSECNEGKKPSLDGLHCYDCTVGNCAFCASENVCQKCISGYILDGAACTQQTCSTPDCKTCTNPKAPNEACTACVSTHYLTPTSRCISNCAALGDYYGATEGSKKLCKRCGVANCEACNEQGKCSVCKDGLYADSAGACQKCDASCKTCYGSATDCLACDAGKIMSYTTSDTTGRCIPQCAQASGAGNCETCGLTIEGAAYCSKCSQGNEYPQNGVCATKARAAPTCKDGTVENGICKVCADGFFKINGGCYSASRLPGSTVCTKAASTGGTCQTYSGEGYSIDGSGNLVECPANCGECSSSTACTTCMPGYALSGSACAKCHESCATCSGAAETCTACANGYYKVGSTTGPCTSCETDNGSVTGVSGCLSCAAPTGGSGPVLCYLVKDSTAGDSDPNLSSGAIAGISVAVIAVVGGLVGFLCWWFVCRGKA
;
A
#
# COMPACT_ATOMS: atom_id res chain seq x y z
N VAL A 1 34.33 14.99 -8.32
CA VAL A 1 35.37 16.02 -8.59
C VAL A 1 35.50 16.12 -10.09
N CYS A 2 35.21 17.29 -10.66
CA CYS A 2 35.42 17.58 -12.08
C CYS A 2 36.33 18.81 -12.20
N ARG A 3 37.30 18.76 -13.10
CA ARG A 3 37.75 19.92 -13.87
C ARG A 3 38.42 19.45 -15.18
N GLU A 4 37.80 19.85 -16.30
CA GLU A 4 38.34 20.28 -17.61
C GLU A 4 39.31 19.33 -18.38
N ALA A 5 39.28 19.16 -19.72
CA ALA A 5 38.75 19.98 -20.82
C ALA A 5 38.56 19.18 -22.13
N ARG A 6 37.67 19.74 -22.98
CA ARG A 6 37.65 19.84 -24.46
C ARG A 6 37.79 18.61 -25.38
N ASP A 7 36.78 18.51 -26.24
CA ASP A 7 36.64 17.79 -27.51
C ASP A 7 36.53 16.25 -27.41
N GLY A 8 35.34 15.74 -27.09
CA GLY A 8 35.08 14.29 -27.13
C GLY A 8 33.59 13.94 -27.12
N ALA A 9 33.15 13.25 -28.16
CA ALA A 9 31.79 12.81 -28.41
C ALA A 9 31.25 11.82 -27.34
N CYS A 10 29.95 11.89 -27.07
CA CYS A 10 29.21 10.83 -26.39
C CYS A 10 28.75 9.78 -27.42
N VAL A 11 29.12 8.51 -27.22
CA VAL A 11 28.39 7.35 -27.76
C VAL A 11 28.34 6.26 -26.68
N GLU A 12 27.15 5.71 -26.46
CA GLU A 12 26.83 4.60 -25.58
C GLU A 12 27.63 3.34 -25.95
N HIS A 13 28.07 2.61 -24.92
CA HIS A 13 28.78 1.34 -25.06
C HIS A 13 27.77 0.19 -24.94
N ALA A 14 27.60 -0.58 -26.02
CA ALA A 14 27.09 -1.95 -25.99
C ALA A 14 28.27 -2.88 -26.28
N GLU A 15 28.56 -3.80 -25.37
CA GLU A 15 29.62 -4.80 -25.52
C GLU A 15 29.19 -5.96 -26.41
N GLU A 16 30.17 -6.42 -27.18
CA GLU A 16 30.10 -7.31 -28.33
C GLU A 16 30.11 -8.81 -27.95
N ALA A 17 29.59 -9.65 -28.84
CA ALA A 17 30.03 -11.04 -28.98
C ALA A 17 30.30 -11.30 -30.47
N GLY A 18 31.51 -11.81 -30.75
CA GLY A 18 32.19 -11.74 -32.04
C GLY A 18 31.62 -12.63 -33.16
N ALA A 19 31.85 -12.14 -34.38
CA ALA A 19 31.62 -12.83 -35.64
C ALA A 19 32.81 -13.73 -36.02
N ASP A 20 32.55 -14.79 -36.79
CA ASP A 20 33.54 -15.28 -37.76
C ASP A 20 32.89 -15.81 -39.05
N ARG A 21 33.16 -15.06 -40.13
CA ARG A 21 33.40 -15.43 -41.54
C ARG A 21 32.31 -16.09 -42.39
N ALA A 22 31.71 -15.27 -43.25
CA ALA A 22 31.07 -15.66 -44.51
C ALA A 22 32.08 -15.62 -45.68
N GLY A 23 31.94 -16.56 -46.62
CA GLY A 23 32.66 -16.61 -47.89
C GLY A 23 31.79 -17.13 -49.04
N ALA A 24 31.50 -16.20 -49.97
CA ALA A 24 31.31 -16.34 -51.43
C ALA A 24 30.08 -17.06 -52.05
N GLY A 25 29.33 -16.27 -52.84
CA GLY A 25 29.10 -16.57 -54.27
C GLY A 25 27.64 -16.76 -54.74
N GLU A 26 26.95 -15.67 -55.11
CA GLU A 26 25.67 -15.73 -55.85
C GLU A 26 25.85 -15.47 -57.36
N ARG A 27 25.07 -16.18 -58.19
CA ARG A 27 24.99 -16.02 -59.65
C ARG A 27 23.54 -15.73 -60.05
N ILE A 28 23.31 -14.65 -60.79
CA ILE A 28 22.00 -14.20 -61.29
C ILE A 28 21.84 -14.64 -62.76
N ASP A 29 20.67 -15.15 -63.14
CA ASP A 29 20.34 -15.44 -64.54
C ASP A 29 19.70 -14.23 -65.26
N LYS A 30 19.56 -14.34 -66.59
CA LYS A 30 19.22 -13.21 -67.48
C LYS A 30 17.76 -12.74 -67.41
N HIS A 31 16.96 -13.23 -66.46
CA HIS A 31 15.56 -12.81 -66.28
C HIS A 31 15.20 -12.38 -64.85
N GLY A 32 16.18 -12.25 -63.95
CA GLY A 32 15.99 -11.52 -62.68
C GLY A 32 14.96 -12.13 -61.71
N ARG A 33 14.83 -13.46 -61.67
CA ARG A 33 14.00 -14.16 -60.66
C ARG A 33 14.89 -14.89 -59.65
N LEU A 34 14.72 -14.59 -58.36
CA LEU A 34 15.31 -15.40 -57.28
C LEU A 34 14.68 -16.81 -57.30
N GLU A 35 15.47 -17.85 -57.53
CA GLU A 35 15.10 -19.22 -57.14
C GLU A 35 15.46 -19.44 -55.68
N THR A 36 14.49 -19.28 -54.77
CA THR A 36 14.62 -19.80 -53.40
C THR A 36 14.28 -21.28 -53.38
N ARG A 37 15.26 -22.13 -53.67
CA ARG A 37 15.33 -23.48 -53.06
C ARG A 37 15.87 -23.35 -51.64
N GLY A 38 15.03 -22.84 -50.75
CA GLY A 38 15.29 -22.85 -49.31
C GLY A 38 14.68 -24.12 -48.71
N ILE A 39 15.52 -25.00 -48.18
CA ILE A 39 15.10 -26.06 -47.26
C ILE A 39 14.60 -25.34 -45.99
N VAL A 40 13.29 -25.16 -45.89
CA VAL A 40 12.64 -24.89 -44.60
C VAL A 40 12.77 -26.17 -43.80
N LYS A 41 13.46 -26.14 -42.65
CA LYS A 41 13.21 -27.13 -41.59
C LYS A 41 11.78 -26.88 -41.10
N GLU A 42 10.81 -27.52 -41.75
CA GLU A 42 9.43 -27.57 -41.27
C GLU A 42 9.39 -28.34 -39.94
N ALA A 43 8.71 -27.80 -38.95
CA ALA A 43 8.22 -28.58 -37.82
C ALA A 43 7.34 -29.70 -38.39
N LYS A 44 7.62 -30.97 -38.03
CA LYS A 44 6.81 -32.11 -38.49
C LYS A 44 5.43 -32.03 -37.84
N THR A 45 4.47 -31.43 -38.52
CA THR A 45 3.05 -31.48 -38.14
C THR A 45 2.51 -32.86 -38.48
N CYS A 46 2.06 -33.61 -37.47
CA CYS A 46 1.24 -34.79 -37.68
C CYS A 46 -0.07 -34.39 -38.38
N GLU A 47 -0.31 -34.91 -39.58
CA GLU A 47 -1.49 -34.60 -40.39
C GLU A 47 -2.54 -35.71 -40.21
N GLU A 48 -3.70 -35.39 -39.66
CA GLU A 48 -4.81 -36.33 -39.53
C GLU A 48 -5.65 -36.40 -40.81
N VAL A 49 -6.21 -37.58 -41.09
CA VAL A 49 -7.21 -37.73 -42.15
C VAL A 49 -8.42 -36.84 -41.91
N THR A 50 -8.83 -36.12 -42.95
CA THR A 50 -10.09 -35.34 -42.97
C THR A 50 -11.30 -36.22 -43.31
N ASP A 51 -11.08 -37.31 -44.05
CA ASP A 51 -12.06 -38.33 -44.40
C ASP A 51 -11.47 -39.74 -44.20
N SER A 52 -12.05 -40.51 -43.28
CA SER A 52 -11.57 -41.85 -42.92
C SER A 52 -11.86 -42.92 -43.99
N SER A 53 -12.63 -42.59 -45.03
CA SER A 53 -12.98 -43.52 -46.10
C SER A 53 -11.91 -43.64 -47.20
N ASN A 54 -10.98 -42.69 -47.30
CA ASN A 54 -9.92 -42.71 -48.31
C ASN A 54 -8.62 -42.04 -47.81
N PRO A 55 -7.84 -42.71 -46.93
CA PRO A 55 -6.63 -42.16 -46.36
C PRO A 55 -5.52 -42.03 -47.42
N THR A 56 -4.85 -40.86 -47.48
CA THR A 56 -3.68 -40.68 -48.33
C THR A 56 -2.39 -41.12 -47.61
N THR A 57 -1.34 -41.42 -48.39
CA THR A 57 -0.03 -41.85 -47.88
C THR A 57 0.51 -40.83 -46.86
N GLY A 58 0.96 -41.31 -45.70
CA GLY A 58 1.59 -40.47 -44.69
C GLY A 58 0.63 -39.85 -43.66
N GLN A 59 -0.68 -40.03 -43.83
CA GLN A 59 -1.68 -39.46 -42.93
C GLN A 59 -1.93 -40.32 -41.68
N CYS A 60 -2.15 -39.66 -40.56
CA CYS A 60 -2.52 -40.28 -39.29
C CYS A 60 -4.04 -40.47 -39.18
N LYS A 61 -4.47 -41.50 -38.45
CA LYS A 61 -5.90 -41.64 -38.11
C LYS A 61 -6.36 -40.43 -37.28
N LYS A 62 -7.64 -40.10 -37.39
CA LYS A 62 -8.26 -39.03 -36.61
C LYS A 62 -8.13 -39.30 -35.10
N GLY A 63 -7.67 -38.30 -34.35
CA GLY A 63 -7.39 -38.38 -32.92
C GLY A 63 -6.17 -39.23 -32.55
N LYS A 64 -5.26 -39.51 -33.49
CA LYS A 64 -4.05 -40.33 -33.27
C LYS A 64 -2.76 -39.54 -33.42
N CYS A 65 -2.86 -38.23 -33.66
CA CYS A 65 -1.76 -37.31 -33.43
C CYS A 65 -1.66 -36.96 -31.94
N ILE A 66 -0.49 -37.20 -31.33
CA ILE A 66 -0.19 -36.83 -29.95
C ILE A 66 1.00 -35.87 -29.90
N SER A 67 1.06 -35.03 -28.88
CA SER A 67 2.24 -34.18 -28.63
C SER A 67 3.30 -34.95 -27.84
N THR A 68 4.55 -34.87 -28.28
CA THR A 68 5.72 -35.40 -27.57
C THR A 68 6.76 -34.28 -27.44
N GLY A 69 6.48 -33.32 -26.56
CA GLY A 69 7.26 -32.08 -26.45
C GLY A 69 6.82 -31.06 -27.50
N GLU A 70 7.77 -30.54 -28.29
CA GLU A 70 7.49 -29.55 -29.36
C GLU A 70 6.97 -30.21 -30.66
N ASP A 71 7.10 -31.53 -30.80
CA ASP A 71 6.66 -32.28 -31.97
C ASP A 71 5.26 -32.88 -31.78
N ASN A 72 4.52 -32.99 -32.89
CA ASN A 72 3.30 -33.80 -32.98
C ASN A 72 3.59 -35.06 -33.78
N VAL A 73 3.26 -36.23 -33.20
CA VAL A 73 3.60 -37.54 -33.76
C VAL A 73 2.37 -38.39 -34.00
N CYS A 74 2.38 -39.16 -35.08
CA CYS A 74 1.34 -40.14 -35.35
C CYS A 74 1.57 -41.43 -34.54
N THR A 75 0.51 -41.95 -33.94
CA THR A 75 0.52 -43.23 -33.19
C THR A 75 -0.19 -44.37 -33.91
N ASP A 76 -0.96 -44.07 -34.96
CA ASP A 76 -1.70 -45.07 -35.73
C ASP A 76 -2.00 -44.53 -37.14
N CYS A 77 -1.40 -45.16 -38.15
CA CYS A 77 -1.46 -44.68 -39.52
C CYS A 77 -2.80 -44.95 -40.16
N ALA A 78 -3.33 -43.99 -40.91
CA ALA A 78 -4.66 -44.13 -41.49
C ALA A 78 -4.69 -45.11 -42.66
N LYS A 79 -3.61 -45.14 -43.45
CA LYS A 79 -3.48 -46.03 -44.60
C LYS A 79 -2.92 -47.38 -44.17
N ALA A 80 -3.59 -48.45 -44.58
CA ALA A 80 -3.13 -49.82 -44.34
C ALA A 80 -1.82 -50.08 -45.11
N GLY A 81 -0.88 -50.78 -44.47
CA GLY A 81 0.47 -51.01 -44.99
C GLY A 81 1.48 -49.90 -44.64
N GLU A 82 1.10 -48.94 -43.78
CA GLU A 82 1.98 -47.91 -43.22
C GLU A 82 2.03 -48.01 -41.69
N VAL A 83 3.19 -47.74 -41.09
CA VAL A 83 3.36 -47.79 -39.62
C VAL A 83 4.14 -46.56 -39.12
N PRO A 84 3.94 -46.14 -37.86
CA PRO A 84 4.65 -44.99 -37.32
C PRO A 84 6.12 -45.29 -37.02
N ILE A 85 7.03 -44.59 -37.70
CA ILE A 85 8.47 -44.56 -37.42
C ILE A 85 8.87 -43.11 -37.12
N ASN A 86 9.41 -42.86 -35.93
CA ASN A 86 9.69 -41.50 -35.43
C ASN A 86 8.48 -40.56 -35.57
N GLY A 87 7.27 -41.08 -35.36
CA GLY A 87 6.02 -40.33 -35.44
C GLY A 87 5.49 -40.07 -36.85
N GLN A 88 6.15 -40.57 -37.91
CA GLN A 88 5.68 -40.45 -39.29
C GLN A 88 5.18 -41.78 -39.82
N CYS A 89 4.12 -41.75 -40.63
CA CYS A 89 3.62 -42.92 -41.31
C CYS A 89 4.51 -43.29 -42.49
N ILE A 90 5.16 -44.44 -42.38
CA ILE A 90 6.12 -44.96 -43.36
C ILE A 90 5.64 -46.32 -43.85
N GLY A 91 5.74 -46.57 -45.16
CA GLY A 91 5.35 -47.84 -45.77
C GLY A 91 6.11 -49.05 -45.20
N LYS A 92 5.42 -50.19 -45.11
CA LYS A 92 5.90 -51.44 -44.51
C LYS A 92 7.27 -51.90 -44.99
N ASP A 93 7.60 -51.68 -46.26
CA ASP A 93 8.86 -52.14 -46.84
C ASP A 93 10.03 -51.30 -46.32
N THR A 94 9.83 -49.99 -46.17
CA THR A 94 10.83 -49.06 -45.63
C THR A 94 10.98 -49.18 -44.11
N ALA A 95 9.90 -49.51 -43.40
CA ALA A 95 9.87 -49.67 -41.95
C ALA A 95 10.35 -51.05 -41.44
N SER A 96 10.56 -52.01 -42.34
CA SER A 96 10.82 -53.43 -42.03
C SER A 96 12.05 -53.69 -41.15
N ASN A 97 13.04 -52.81 -41.17
CA ASN A 97 14.25 -52.94 -40.35
C ASN A 97 14.07 -52.39 -38.92
N GLN A 98 13.07 -51.55 -38.71
CA GLN A 98 12.82 -50.87 -37.44
C GLN A 98 11.65 -51.48 -36.68
N CYS A 99 10.72 -52.12 -37.39
CA CYS A 99 9.39 -52.45 -36.88
C CYS A 99 8.90 -53.82 -37.36
N GLN A 100 8.29 -54.56 -36.44
CA GLN A 100 7.62 -55.84 -36.70
C GLN A 100 6.27 -55.89 -35.97
N LYS A 101 5.47 -56.91 -36.29
CA LYS A 101 4.28 -57.25 -35.51
C LYS A 101 4.67 -57.79 -34.12
N ALA A 102 3.73 -57.76 -33.18
CA ALA A 102 3.96 -58.15 -31.79
C ALA A 102 4.39 -59.63 -31.64
N ASP A 103 3.94 -60.49 -32.55
CA ASP A 103 4.28 -61.92 -32.64
C ASP A 103 5.60 -62.20 -33.38
N SER A 104 6.38 -61.17 -33.69
CA SER A 104 7.64 -61.26 -34.46
C SER A 104 7.50 -61.52 -35.95
N GLN A 105 6.28 -61.44 -36.51
CA GLN A 105 6.09 -61.58 -37.94
C GLN A 105 6.38 -60.27 -38.70
N PRO A 106 6.72 -60.35 -40.00
CA PRO A 106 6.84 -59.18 -40.87
C PRO A 106 5.54 -58.36 -40.93
N LEU A 107 5.68 -57.07 -41.17
CA LEU A 107 4.55 -56.17 -41.48
C LEU A 107 3.85 -56.62 -42.78
N ASP A 108 2.54 -56.42 -42.84
CA ASP A 108 1.70 -56.76 -43.98
C ASP A 108 0.82 -55.59 -44.44
N GLU A 109 0.00 -55.81 -45.48
CA GLU A 109 -0.88 -54.80 -46.06
C GLU A 109 -1.97 -54.29 -45.09
N ASN A 110 -2.17 -54.93 -43.95
CA ASN A 110 -3.17 -54.52 -42.94
C ASN A 110 -2.53 -53.80 -41.74
N SER A 111 -1.21 -53.70 -41.72
CA SER A 111 -0.49 -53.09 -40.60
C SER A 111 -0.69 -51.59 -40.60
N THR A 112 -1.16 -51.02 -39.48
CA THR A 112 -1.29 -49.56 -39.27
C THR A 112 -0.46 -49.05 -38.09
N THR A 113 0.07 -49.98 -37.28
CA THR A 113 0.94 -49.71 -36.12
C THR A 113 2.08 -50.72 -36.10
N CYS A 114 3.15 -50.35 -35.43
CA CYS A 114 4.17 -51.29 -34.97
C CYS A 114 3.64 -52.12 -33.81
N GLY A 115 4.10 -53.37 -33.71
CA GLY A 115 3.84 -54.24 -32.56
C GLY A 115 5.07 -54.45 -31.67
N LYS A 116 6.28 -54.28 -32.23
CA LYS A 116 7.56 -54.24 -31.51
C LYS A 116 8.65 -53.62 -32.38
N CYS A 117 9.74 -53.18 -31.76
CA CYS A 117 10.87 -52.56 -32.47
C CYS A 117 12.08 -53.48 -32.56
N THR A 118 12.76 -53.45 -33.71
CA THR A 118 13.92 -54.32 -34.00
C THR A 118 15.18 -53.57 -34.40
N GLY A 119 15.07 -52.25 -34.64
CA GLY A 119 16.21 -51.42 -35.00
C GLY A 119 17.10 -51.09 -33.80
N ALA A 120 18.41 -50.94 -34.02
CA ALA A 120 19.34 -50.48 -32.99
C ALA A 120 18.92 -49.09 -32.47
N ASN A 121 18.87 -48.94 -31.15
CA ASN A 121 18.42 -47.72 -30.45
C ASN A 121 16.96 -47.32 -30.71
N TYR A 122 16.13 -48.19 -31.31
CA TYR A 122 14.70 -47.97 -31.41
C TYR A 122 13.98 -48.53 -30.18
N PHE A 123 12.97 -47.83 -29.70
CA PHE A 123 12.08 -48.31 -28.65
C PHE A 123 10.61 -48.16 -29.04
N PHE A 124 9.77 -49.01 -28.44
CA PHE A 124 8.33 -49.03 -28.65
C PHE A 124 7.62 -47.97 -27.79
N HIS A 125 6.74 -47.19 -28.40
CA HIS A 125 5.86 -46.25 -27.71
C HIS A 125 4.58 -46.01 -28.53
N LYS A 126 3.40 -46.18 -27.92
CA LYS A 126 2.07 -45.90 -28.48
C LYS A 126 1.91 -46.41 -29.93
N GLY A 127 2.31 -47.66 -30.19
CA GLY A 127 2.14 -48.28 -31.52
C GLY A 127 3.16 -47.86 -32.58
N GLY A 128 4.22 -47.14 -32.22
CA GLY A 128 5.30 -46.74 -33.13
C GLY A 128 6.69 -47.11 -32.62
N CYS A 129 7.68 -47.03 -33.52
CA CYS A 129 9.10 -47.21 -33.19
C CYS A 129 9.86 -45.89 -33.30
N TYR A 130 10.54 -45.51 -32.21
CA TYR A 130 11.19 -44.21 -32.06
C TYR A 130 12.67 -44.37 -31.79
N LEU A 131 13.50 -43.59 -32.50
CA LEU A 131 14.94 -43.60 -32.36
C LEU A 131 15.36 -42.77 -31.16
N GLN A 132 16.02 -43.38 -30.17
CA GLN A 132 16.44 -42.71 -28.93
C GLN A 132 17.45 -41.57 -29.18
N THR A 133 18.23 -41.62 -30.26
CA THR A 133 19.25 -40.61 -30.58
C THR A 133 18.74 -39.41 -31.38
N ALA A 134 17.44 -39.37 -31.71
CA ALA A 134 16.83 -38.31 -32.51
C ALA A 134 15.48 -37.87 -31.93
N THR A 135 15.11 -36.60 -32.15
CA THR A 135 13.76 -36.10 -31.87
C THR A 135 12.77 -36.77 -32.84
N PRO A 136 11.62 -37.28 -32.37
CA PRO A 136 11.04 -37.14 -31.03
C PRO A 136 11.46 -38.19 -30.01
N GLY A 137 12.11 -39.30 -30.40
CA GLY A 137 12.44 -40.40 -29.50
C GLY A 137 13.31 -40.02 -28.30
N GLN A 138 14.29 -39.12 -28.47
CA GLN A 138 15.12 -38.59 -27.38
C GLN A 138 14.30 -37.87 -26.29
N THR A 139 13.13 -37.32 -26.64
CA THR A 139 12.29 -36.60 -25.67
C THR A 139 11.60 -37.54 -24.70
N ILE A 140 11.33 -38.78 -25.11
CA ILE A 140 10.61 -39.79 -24.33
C ILE A 140 11.59 -40.71 -23.61
N CYS A 141 12.65 -41.13 -24.31
CA CYS A 141 13.57 -42.17 -23.85
C CYS A 141 15.01 -41.65 -23.82
N GLN A 142 15.68 -41.81 -22.68
CA GLN A 142 17.10 -41.48 -22.52
C GLN A 142 18.02 -42.67 -22.82
N ALA A 143 17.54 -43.91 -22.69
CA ALA A 143 18.30 -45.10 -23.03
C ALA A 143 17.38 -46.21 -23.55
N ALA A 144 17.65 -46.71 -24.76
CA ALA A 144 16.91 -47.82 -25.36
C ALA A 144 17.61 -49.17 -25.06
N GLY A 145 16.83 -50.20 -24.78
CA GLY A 145 17.26 -51.59 -24.64
C GLY A 145 17.39 -52.27 -26.01
N SER A 146 18.15 -53.38 -26.05
CA SER A 146 18.33 -54.18 -27.27
C SER A 146 17.08 -54.95 -27.70
N ASP A 147 16.06 -55.03 -26.84
CA ASP A 147 14.78 -55.69 -27.06
C ASP A 147 13.68 -54.74 -27.56
N GLY A 148 14.03 -53.48 -27.86
CA GLY A 148 13.06 -52.48 -28.29
C GLY A 148 12.32 -51.80 -27.13
N THR A 149 12.78 -51.95 -25.88
CA THR A 149 12.24 -51.24 -24.72
C THR A 149 12.98 -49.94 -24.45
N CYS A 150 12.37 -49.03 -23.69
CA CYS A 150 13.10 -47.92 -23.08
C CYS A 150 13.54 -48.29 -21.65
N THR A 151 14.85 -48.34 -21.41
CA THR A 151 15.41 -48.68 -20.09
C THR A 151 15.35 -47.50 -19.13
N THR A 152 15.52 -46.27 -19.63
CA THR A 152 15.46 -45.03 -18.84
C THR A 152 14.57 -44.00 -19.53
N CYS A 153 13.43 -43.67 -18.92
CA CYS A 153 12.50 -42.65 -19.43
C CYS A 153 12.96 -41.23 -19.11
N SER A 154 12.57 -40.25 -19.93
CA SER A 154 12.94 -38.86 -19.71
C SER A 154 12.06 -38.19 -18.66
N GLY A 155 12.44 -38.32 -17.39
CA GLY A 155 11.77 -37.64 -16.28
C GLY A 155 11.78 -36.11 -16.39
N ALA A 156 12.84 -35.54 -16.99
CA ALA A 156 12.96 -34.11 -17.25
C ALA A 156 11.86 -33.58 -18.20
N ASN A 157 11.43 -34.42 -19.15
CA ASN A 157 10.37 -34.11 -20.12
C ASN A 157 9.00 -34.65 -19.69
N GLY A 158 8.85 -35.05 -18.42
CA GLY A 158 7.58 -35.51 -17.89
C GLY A 158 7.19 -36.92 -18.29
N TYR A 159 8.16 -37.85 -18.38
CA TYR A 159 7.88 -39.27 -18.59
C TYR A 159 8.36 -40.12 -17.41
N PHE A 160 7.52 -41.04 -16.96
CA PHE A 160 7.86 -42.04 -15.96
C PHE A 160 7.95 -43.44 -16.58
N LYS A 161 8.72 -44.32 -15.94
CA LYS A 161 8.87 -45.71 -16.37
C LYS A 161 7.63 -46.52 -16.03
N ASN A 162 7.02 -47.17 -17.02
CA ASN A 162 6.00 -48.19 -16.80
C ASN A 162 6.61 -49.41 -16.07
N PRO A 163 6.14 -49.76 -14.86
CA PRO A 163 6.66 -50.91 -14.12
C PRO A 163 6.42 -52.27 -14.80
N GLY A 164 5.48 -52.36 -15.74
CA GLY A 164 5.20 -53.55 -16.56
C GLY A 164 5.64 -53.41 -18.02
N ALA A 165 6.68 -52.63 -18.30
CA ALA A 165 7.23 -52.45 -19.64
C ALA A 165 7.70 -53.78 -20.27
N ALA A 166 7.37 -54.00 -21.53
CA ALA A 166 7.81 -55.13 -22.36
C ALA A 166 8.08 -54.66 -23.80
N ALA A 167 8.66 -55.52 -24.64
CA ALA A 167 8.95 -55.18 -26.04
C ALA A 167 7.72 -54.81 -26.90
N THR A 168 6.52 -55.17 -26.42
CA THR A 168 5.22 -54.94 -27.07
C THR A 168 4.34 -53.92 -26.34
N THR A 169 4.83 -53.31 -25.25
CA THR A 169 4.08 -52.37 -24.42
C THR A 169 4.90 -51.12 -24.14
N ASP A 170 4.23 -50.00 -23.90
CA ASP A 170 4.91 -48.72 -23.69
C ASP A 170 5.84 -48.80 -22.49
N SER A 171 7.11 -48.47 -22.71
CA SER A 171 8.10 -48.43 -21.64
C SER A 171 8.01 -47.16 -20.80
N CYS A 172 7.58 -46.07 -21.42
CA CYS A 172 7.46 -44.75 -20.82
C CYS A 172 6.04 -44.22 -20.98
N VAL A 173 5.50 -43.67 -19.90
CA VAL A 173 4.17 -43.07 -19.85
C VAL A 173 4.33 -41.60 -19.49
N SER A 174 3.60 -40.72 -20.15
CA SER A 174 3.64 -39.29 -19.82
C SER A 174 2.98 -39.05 -18.46
N CYS A 175 3.57 -38.15 -17.67
CA CYS A 175 3.05 -37.74 -16.38
C CYS A 175 1.64 -37.15 -16.48
N GLY A 176 1.25 -36.59 -17.61
CA GLY A 176 -0.09 -36.05 -17.87
C GLY A 176 -1.10 -37.06 -18.43
N ASP A 177 -0.68 -38.28 -18.79
CA ASP A 177 -1.51 -39.24 -19.51
C ASP A 177 -2.41 -40.04 -18.55
N THR A 178 -3.64 -39.57 -18.36
CA THR A 178 -4.64 -40.23 -17.50
C THR A 178 -5.19 -41.55 -18.06
N THR A 179 -4.96 -41.83 -19.35
CA THR A 179 -5.34 -43.11 -19.97
C THR A 179 -4.27 -44.17 -19.70
N GLY A 180 -3.00 -43.78 -19.85
CA GLY A 180 -1.83 -44.57 -19.51
C GLY A 180 -1.61 -45.78 -20.43
N VAL A 181 -1.15 -46.87 -19.83
CA VAL A 181 -0.88 -48.15 -20.51
C VAL A 181 -1.40 -49.32 -19.67
N THR A 182 -2.17 -50.20 -20.32
CA THR A 182 -2.59 -51.47 -19.73
C THR A 182 -1.68 -52.60 -20.20
N VAL A 183 -1.20 -53.40 -19.25
CA VAL A 183 -0.32 -54.56 -19.46
C VAL A 183 -0.92 -55.82 -18.82
N ASP A 184 -0.55 -57.00 -19.32
CA ASP A 184 -0.98 -58.33 -18.83
C ASP A 184 -2.52 -58.48 -18.62
N THR A 185 -2.93 -59.26 -17.61
CA THR A 185 -4.31 -59.40 -17.10
C THR A 185 -4.81 -58.11 -16.43
N ASN A 186 -4.95 -57.03 -17.20
CA ASN A 186 -5.57 -55.76 -16.80
C ASN A 186 -4.85 -55.00 -15.66
N LYS A 187 -3.53 -54.82 -15.76
CA LYS A 187 -2.76 -53.91 -14.89
C LYS A 187 -2.56 -52.58 -15.62
N ASN A 188 -3.12 -51.49 -15.12
CA ASN A 188 -3.09 -50.19 -15.78
C ASN A 188 -2.17 -49.23 -15.03
N TYR A 189 -1.27 -48.54 -15.76
CA TYR A 189 -0.37 -47.54 -15.20
C TYR A 189 -0.63 -46.20 -15.86
N VAL A 190 -1.04 -45.21 -15.09
CA VAL A 190 -1.51 -43.90 -15.57
C VAL A 190 -0.73 -42.74 -14.98
N GLY A 191 -0.70 -41.62 -15.69
CA GLY A 191 -0.30 -40.32 -15.19
C GLY A 191 -1.41 -39.63 -14.38
N VAL A 192 -1.19 -38.35 -14.10
CA VAL A 192 -2.06 -37.45 -13.35
C VAL A 192 -2.44 -36.27 -14.24
N ALA A 193 -3.71 -35.91 -14.26
CA ALA A 193 -4.19 -34.77 -15.04
C ALA A 193 -3.40 -33.49 -14.70
N ASN A 194 -3.00 -32.75 -15.74
CA ASN A 194 -2.26 -31.49 -15.64
C ASN A 194 -0.91 -31.60 -14.90
N CYS A 195 -0.30 -32.79 -14.88
CA CYS A 195 1.00 -33.01 -14.27
C CYS A 195 2.15 -32.92 -15.29
N ALA A 196 3.12 -32.05 -15.01
CA ALA A 196 4.31 -31.88 -15.84
C ALA A 196 5.44 -32.83 -15.46
N LYS A 197 5.65 -33.10 -14.16
CA LYS A 197 6.66 -34.05 -13.67
C LYS A 197 6.09 -34.91 -12.56
N CYS A 198 6.49 -36.18 -12.55
CA CYS A 198 5.94 -37.18 -11.65
C CYS A 198 6.95 -38.27 -11.34
N ASN A 199 6.71 -38.98 -10.24
CA ASN A 199 7.43 -40.20 -9.87
C ASN A 199 6.61 -41.42 -10.30
N ALA A 200 7.30 -42.46 -10.78
CA ALA A 200 6.65 -43.69 -11.21
C ALA A 200 5.87 -44.36 -10.05
N PRO A 201 4.70 -44.97 -10.33
CA PRO A 201 3.99 -45.76 -9.35
C PRO A 201 4.74 -47.05 -8.99
N GLY A 202 4.36 -47.67 -7.87
CA GLY A 202 4.78 -49.03 -7.54
C GLY A 202 4.16 -50.08 -8.48
N SER A 203 4.84 -51.22 -8.67
CA SER A 203 4.34 -52.33 -9.50
C SER A 203 3.09 -52.96 -8.91
N LEU A 204 2.13 -53.30 -9.77
CA LEU A 204 0.90 -53.99 -9.38
C LEU A 204 1.08 -55.52 -9.36
N SER A 205 0.71 -56.15 -8.24
CA SER A 205 0.68 -57.61 -8.13
C SER A 205 -0.55 -58.23 -8.81
N ASN A 206 -1.72 -57.58 -8.72
CA ASN A 206 -3.00 -58.02 -9.27
C ASN A 206 -3.53 -57.03 -10.32
N SER A 207 -4.64 -57.36 -10.98
CA SER A 207 -5.38 -56.38 -11.82
C SER A 207 -5.76 -55.15 -11.00
N GLY A 208 -5.66 -53.96 -11.61
CA GLY A 208 -5.89 -52.68 -10.95
C GLY A 208 -5.28 -51.53 -11.73
N THR A 209 -5.41 -50.31 -11.20
CA THR A 209 -4.80 -49.09 -11.76
C THR A 209 -3.85 -48.47 -10.74
N ALA A 210 -2.64 -48.10 -11.16
CA ALA A 210 -1.68 -47.36 -10.35
C ALA A 210 -1.32 -46.05 -11.04
N ALA A 211 -1.52 -44.93 -10.33
CA ALA A 211 -1.22 -43.59 -10.83
C ALA A 211 0.15 -43.10 -10.37
N ALA A 212 0.87 -42.40 -11.24
CA ALA A 212 2.10 -41.72 -10.89
C ALA A 212 1.87 -40.63 -9.82
N THR A 213 2.89 -40.33 -9.02
CA THR A 213 2.80 -39.25 -8.01
C THR A 213 3.26 -37.94 -8.62
N CYS A 214 2.37 -36.96 -8.76
CA CYS A 214 2.73 -35.68 -9.35
C CYS A 214 3.65 -34.85 -8.43
N THR A 215 4.78 -34.39 -8.96
CA THR A 215 5.80 -33.60 -8.25
C THR A 215 5.93 -32.17 -8.75
N GLU A 216 5.36 -31.87 -9.92
CA GLU A 216 5.30 -30.55 -10.54
C GLU A 216 4.10 -30.46 -11.50
N CYS A 217 3.28 -29.43 -11.33
CA CYS A 217 2.11 -29.18 -12.17
C CYS A 217 2.49 -28.46 -13.47
N ALA A 218 1.69 -28.66 -14.52
CA ALA A 218 1.81 -27.92 -15.76
C ALA A 218 1.60 -26.41 -15.55
N ALA A 219 2.11 -25.60 -16.47
CA ALA A 219 1.94 -24.16 -16.41
C ALA A 219 0.46 -23.79 -16.32
N GLY A 220 0.11 -22.95 -15.32
CA GLY A 220 -1.28 -22.55 -15.05
C GLY A 220 -1.95 -23.32 -13.92
N PHE A 221 -1.38 -24.45 -13.48
CA PHE A 221 -1.96 -25.28 -12.42
C PHE A 221 -1.13 -25.25 -11.12
N LEU A 222 -1.80 -25.53 -10.01
CA LEU A 222 -1.29 -25.46 -8.63
C LEU A 222 -1.32 -26.85 -7.98
N HIS A 223 -0.31 -27.13 -7.17
CA HIS A 223 -0.22 -28.35 -6.37
C HIS A 223 -1.00 -28.21 -5.05
N PRO A 224 -2.03 -29.05 -4.79
CA PRO A 224 -2.81 -28.99 -3.55
C PRO A 224 -2.08 -29.63 -2.35
N PRO A 225 -2.50 -29.35 -1.11
CA PRO A 225 -1.92 -29.95 0.10
C PRO A 225 -2.01 -31.48 0.08
N SER A 226 -1.01 -32.16 0.66
CA SER A 226 -0.85 -33.62 0.62
C SER A 226 -2.03 -34.36 1.27
N GLY A 227 -2.84 -34.96 0.40
CA GLY A 227 -4.10 -35.66 0.68
C GLY A 227 -4.89 -35.85 -0.62
N GLU A 228 -4.66 -34.95 -1.59
CA GLU A 228 -5.20 -34.96 -2.95
C GLU A 228 -4.08 -35.05 -4.01
N ALA A 229 -3.04 -35.88 -3.75
CA ALA A 229 -1.87 -36.03 -4.62
C ALA A 229 -2.17 -36.57 -6.05
N THR A 230 -3.44 -36.60 -6.44
CA THR A 230 -3.98 -37.14 -7.69
C THR A 230 -4.36 -36.10 -8.73
N SER A 231 -4.25 -34.78 -8.47
CA SER A 231 -4.53 -33.75 -9.49
C SER A 231 -3.92 -32.38 -9.23
N CYS A 232 -3.50 -31.71 -10.30
CA CYS A 232 -3.14 -30.29 -10.30
C CYS A 232 -4.38 -29.43 -10.61
N VAL A 233 -4.62 -28.38 -9.81
CA VAL A 233 -5.86 -27.58 -9.82
C VAL A 233 -5.63 -26.17 -10.38
N GLU A 234 -6.65 -25.58 -11.00
CA GLU A 234 -6.57 -24.18 -11.49
C GLU A 234 -6.74 -23.17 -10.35
N THR A 235 -7.57 -23.51 -9.35
CA THR A 235 -7.86 -22.69 -8.18
C THR A 235 -7.64 -23.49 -6.90
N CYS A 236 -7.04 -22.88 -5.90
CA CYS A 236 -6.86 -23.52 -4.61
C CYS A 236 -8.19 -23.76 -3.89
N PRO A 237 -8.29 -24.83 -3.10
CA PRO A 237 -9.48 -25.09 -2.27
C PRO A 237 -9.67 -23.98 -1.22
N GLU A 238 -10.88 -23.90 -0.65
CA GLU A 238 -11.18 -22.96 0.44
C GLU A 238 -10.17 -23.13 1.59
N GLY A 239 -9.76 -22.02 2.20
CA GLY A 239 -8.68 -22.00 3.20
C GLY A 239 -7.27 -21.97 2.61
N TYR A 240 -7.11 -21.94 1.29
CA TYR A 240 -5.80 -21.87 0.63
C TYR A 240 -5.73 -20.79 -0.44
N PHE A 241 -4.54 -20.24 -0.65
CA PHE A 241 -4.24 -19.28 -1.71
C PHE A 241 -3.11 -19.78 -2.61
N GLY A 242 -3.09 -19.31 -3.87
CA GLY A 242 -2.04 -19.66 -4.81
C GLY A 242 -0.73 -18.92 -4.50
N HIS A 243 0.37 -19.67 -4.43
CA HIS A 243 1.71 -19.15 -4.15
C HIS A 243 2.76 -19.83 -5.02
N THR A 244 3.87 -19.13 -5.27
CA THR A 244 5.03 -19.67 -5.99
C THR A 244 6.14 -19.94 -4.99
N ALA A 245 6.47 -21.21 -4.76
CA ALA A 245 7.61 -21.59 -3.94
C ALA A 245 8.94 -21.14 -4.57
N SER A 246 10.01 -21.06 -3.78
CA SER A 246 11.38 -20.65 -4.19
C SER A 246 11.99 -21.43 -5.37
N ASN A 247 11.42 -22.57 -5.74
CA ASN A 247 11.84 -23.41 -6.86
C ASN A 247 10.90 -23.31 -8.07
N THR A 248 10.21 -22.17 -8.24
CA THR A 248 9.20 -21.88 -9.29
C THR A 248 7.95 -22.76 -9.29
N LYS A 249 7.78 -23.64 -8.30
CA LYS A 249 6.60 -24.51 -8.19
C LYS A 249 5.39 -23.72 -7.70
N LYS A 250 4.30 -23.77 -8.47
CA LYS A 250 2.99 -23.24 -8.08
C LYS A 250 2.30 -24.19 -7.10
N THR A 251 1.94 -23.68 -5.93
CA THR A 251 1.39 -24.47 -4.81
C THR A 251 0.22 -23.75 -4.16
N CYS A 252 -0.67 -24.50 -3.53
CA CYS A 252 -1.71 -23.96 -2.65
C CYS A 252 -1.21 -23.91 -1.22
N GLN A 253 -1.27 -22.72 -0.61
CA GLN A 253 -0.74 -22.45 0.72
C GLN A 253 -1.85 -22.04 1.68
N SER A 254 -1.78 -22.52 2.92
CA SER A 254 -2.83 -22.32 3.91
C SER A 254 -2.96 -20.84 4.27
N CYS A 255 -4.20 -20.34 4.32
CA CYS A 255 -4.51 -19.01 4.81
C CYS A 255 -4.18 -18.84 6.30
N ALA A 256 -4.14 -19.93 7.08
CA ALA A 256 -4.04 -19.88 8.54
C ALA A 256 -2.65 -20.23 9.10
N THR A 257 -1.82 -20.96 8.34
CA THR A 257 -0.58 -21.52 8.88
C THR A 257 0.54 -20.48 8.87
N PRO A 258 1.14 -20.14 10.01
CA PRO A 258 2.18 -19.12 10.12
C PRO A 258 3.56 -19.69 9.72
N GLU A 259 3.65 -20.32 8.55
CA GLU A 259 4.94 -20.75 7.99
C GLU A 259 5.48 -19.65 7.08
N SER A 260 6.76 -19.30 7.26
CA SER A 260 7.45 -18.35 6.40
C SER A 260 7.81 -19.03 5.09
N LEU A 261 7.10 -18.66 4.01
CA LEU A 261 7.37 -19.16 2.66
C LEU A 261 8.41 -18.28 1.94
N THR A 262 8.77 -18.64 0.72
CA THR A 262 9.67 -17.83 -0.13
C THR A 262 8.99 -17.61 -1.49
N PRO A 263 8.57 -16.38 -1.84
CA PRO A 263 8.68 -15.12 -1.08
C PRO A 263 7.89 -15.13 0.24
N SER A 264 8.41 -14.41 1.25
CA SER A 264 7.88 -14.40 2.62
C SER A 264 6.44 -13.92 2.66
N VAL A 265 5.55 -14.86 2.96
CA VAL A 265 4.17 -14.61 3.36
C VAL A 265 3.92 -15.44 4.60
N THR A 266 3.23 -14.88 5.59
CA THR A 266 2.87 -15.57 6.83
C THR A 266 1.35 -15.72 6.84
N GLY A 267 0.84 -16.94 7.06
CA GLY A 267 -0.59 -17.16 7.22
C GLY A 267 -1.16 -16.40 8.42
N ILE A 268 -2.44 -16.04 8.34
CA ILE A 268 -3.17 -15.29 9.37
C ILE A 268 -3.89 -16.30 10.27
N PRO A 269 -3.47 -16.47 11.54
CA PRO A 269 -4.05 -17.47 12.41
C PRO A 269 -5.57 -17.32 12.53
N GLY A 270 -6.30 -18.41 12.26
CA GLY A 270 -7.75 -18.41 12.30
C GLY A 270 -8.45 -17.84 11.06
N CYS A 271 -7.72 -17.62 9.96
CA CYS A 271 -8.30 -17.20 8.69
C CYS A 271 -8.86 -18.39 7.87
N ALA A 272 -10.13 -18.28 7.46
CA ALA A 272 -10.84 -19.25 6.64
C ALA A 272 -10.74 -18.93 5.13
N SER A 273 -10.68 -17.65 4.77
CA SER A 273 -10.56 -17.20 3.37
C SER A 273 -9.64 -16.01 3.28
N CYS A 274 -8.68 -16.08 2.36
CA CYS A 274 -7.64 -15.07 2.22
C CYS A 274 -7.38 -14.69 0.76
N THR A 275 -6.96 -13.45 0.57
CA THR A 275 -6.51 -12.92 -0.71
C THR A 275 -5.03 -12.58 -0.62
N TYR A 276 -4.25 -13.06 -1.60
CA TYR A 276 -2.84 -12.76 -1.75
C TYR A 276 -2.62 -11.83 -2.95
N THR A 277 -2.06 -10.65 -2.71
CA THR A 277 -1.63 -9.73 -3.76
C THR A 277 -0.12 -9.87 -3.96
N GLY A 278 0.30 -10.42 -5.10
CA GLY A 278 1.72 -10.63 -5.44
C GLY A 278 2.50 -9.32 -5.65
N GLY A 279 3.80 -9.33 -5.33
CA GLY A 279 4.73 -8.20 -5.44
C GLY A 279 5.91 -8.32 -4.45
N ASP A 280 6.79 -7.32 -4.40
CA ASP A 280 8.01 -7.30 -3.54
C ASP A 280 7.72 -7.35 -2.03
N SER A 281 6.48 -7.13 -1.60
CA SER A 281 6.03 -7.15 -0.20
C SER A 281 4.93 -8.16 0.13
N GLY A 282 4.54 -9.03 -0.82
CA GLY A 282 3.50 -10.07 -0.72
C GLY A 282 2.53 -9.96 0.48
N THR A 283 1.43 -9.22 0.33
CA THR A 283 0.47 -9.03 1.44
C THR A 283 -0.66 -10.07 1.37
N LEU A 284 -0.89 -10.75 2.49
CA LEU A 284 -2.02 -11.64 2.69
C LEU A 284 -3.08 -10.90 3.52
N THR A 285 -4.33 -10.92 3.07
CA THR A 285 -5.46 -10.35 3.81
C THR A 285 -6.54 -11.40 3.99
N CYS A 286 -7.18 -11.40 5.16
CA CYS A 286 -8.25 -12.30 5.52
C CYS A 286 -9.60 -11.63 5.31
N SER A 287 -10.45 -12.21 4.46
CA SER A 287 -11.83 -11.77 4.24
C SER A 287 -12.81 -12.45 5.18
N GLU A 288 -12.50 -13.68 5.61
CA GLU A 288 -13.35 -14.47 6.48
C GLU A 288 -12.52 -15.26 7.49
N CYS A 289 -12.90 -15.19 8.76
CA CYS A 289 -12.26 -15.92 9.84
C CYS A 289 -13.06 -17.17 10.21
N ASN A 290 -12.38 -18.12 10.85
CA ASN A 290 -13.01 -19.31 11.42
C ASN A 290 -14.10 -18.94 12.44
N GLU A 291 -14.98 -19.90 12.74
CA GLU A 291 -16.10 -19.73 13.66
C GLU A 291 -15.67 -19.10 15.01
N GLY A 292 -16.44 -18.11 15.47
CA GLY A 292 -16.14 -17.35 16.69
C GLY A 292 -15.18 -16.16 16.50
N LYS A 293 -14.53 -16.03 15.34
CA LYS A 293 -13.62 -14.93 15.03
C LYS A 293 -14.19 -13.94 14.01
N LYS A 294 -13.63 -12.72 13.99
CA LYS A 294 -13.94 -11.64 13.03
C LYS A 294 -12.64 -11.02 12.53
N PRO A 295 -12.56 -10.60 11.25
CA PRO A 295 -11.39 -9.96 10.72
C PRO A 295 -11.22 -8.55 11.29
N SER A 296 -9.99 -8.06 11.31
CA SER A 296 -9.70 -6.63 11.45
C SER A 296 -10.09 -5.87 10.18
N LEU A 297 -10.31 -4.55 10.29
CA LEU A 297 -10.72 -3.74 9.14
C LEU A 297 -9.67 -3.73 8.00
N ASP A 298 -8.39 -3.90 8.34
CA ASP A 298 -7.29 -4.05 7.38
C ASP A 298 -7.12 -5.49 6.86
N GLY A 299 -7.87 -6.45 7.41
CA GLY A 299 -7.81 -7.86 7.06
C GLY A 299 -6.55 -8.58 7.53
N LEU A 300 -5.69 -7.97 8.36
CA LEU A 300 -4.41 -8.57 8.75
C LEU A 300 -4.52 -9.54 9.95
N HIS A 301 -5.65 -9.53 10.66
CA HIS A 301 -5.85 -10.32 11.86
C HIS A 301 -7.27 -10.91 11.94
N CYS A 302 -7.39 -12.05 12.61
CA CYS A 302 -8.66 -12.64 13.03
C CYS A 302 -8.73 -12.67 14.56
N TYR A 303 -9.61 -11.87 15.15
CA TYR A 303 -9.80 -11.79 16.59
C TYR A 303 -11.01 -12.57 17.05
N ASP A 304 -10.93 -13.18 18.23
CA ASP A 304 -12.10 -13.72 18.91
C ASP A 304 -13.06 -12.57 19.22
N CYS A 305 -14.28 -12.66 18.69
CA CYS A 305 -15.20 -11.53 18.73
C CYS A 305 -16.65 -11.98 18.79
N THR A 306 -17.21 -11.86 19.99
CA THR A 306 -18.60 -12.22 20.31
C THR A 306 -19.55 -11.02 20.31
N VAL A 307 -19.03 -9.82 19.94
CA VAL A 307 -19.83 -8.59 19.91
C VAL A 307 -20.94 -8.72 18.86
N GLY A 308 -22.18 -8.69 19.32
CA GLY A 308 -23.35 -8.78 18.45
C GLY A 308 -23.37 -7.70 17.39
N ASN A 309 -23.71 -8.06 16.15
CA ASN A 309 -23.79 -7.17 14.98
C ASN A 309 -22.45 -6.51 14.59
N CYS A 310 -21.32 -7.03 15.08
CA CYS A 310 -20.01 -6.56 14.65
C CYS A 310 -19.56 -7.25 13.36
N ALA A 311 -19.06 -6.46 12.39
CA ALA A 311 -18.49 -6.96 11.14
C ALA A 311 -16.97 -7.13 11.25
N PHE A 312 -16.28 -6.21 11.93
CA PHE A 312 -14.82 -6.21 12.07
C PHE A 312 -14.41 -5.86 13.48
N CYS A 313 -13.38 -6.51 14.02
CA CYS A 313 -12.91 -6.28 15.40
C CYS A 313 -11.47 -5.77 15.39
N ALA A 314 -11.17 -4.80 16.25
CA ALA A 314 -9.82 -4.21 16.35
C ALA A 314 -8.92 -5.01 17.29
N SER A 315 -9.53 -5.74 18.23
CA SER A 315 -8.91 -6.65 19.17
C SER A 315 -9.96 -7.61 19.73
N GLU A 316 -9.57 -8.49 20.64
CA GLU A 316 -10.48 -9.42 21.31
C GLU A 316 -11.71 -8.71 21.89
N ASN A 317 -12.90 -9.05 21.39
CA ASN A 317 -14.19 -8.47 21.77
C ASN A 317 -14.31 -6.93 21.68
N VAL A 318 -13.48 -6.26 20.85
CA VAL A 318 -13.60 -4.82 20.58
C VAL A 318 -14.04 -4.61 19.14
N CYS A 319 -15.29 -4.18 18.95
CA CYS A 319 -15.79 -3.93 17.60
C CYS A 319 -15.17 -2.66 16.99
N GLN A 320 -14.70 -2.78 15.76
CA GLN A 320 -14.14 -1.70 14.96
C GLN A 320 -15.16 -1.16 13.94
N LYS A 321 -16.02 -2.03 13.42
CA LYS A 321 -17.06 -1.65 12.46
C LYS A 321 -18.24 -2.62 12.52
N CYS A 322 -19.43 -2.07 12.56
CA CYS A 322 -20.69 -2.82 12.63
C CYS A 322 -21.15 -3.30 11.25
N ILE A 323 -22.02 -4.31 11.25
CA ILE A 323 -22.75 -4.71 10.04
C ILE A 323 -23.71 -3.58 9.59
N SER A 324 -24.18 -3.66 8.35
CA SER A 324 -25.14 -2.69 7.79
C SER A 324 -26.40 -2.57 8.68
N GLY A 325 -26.85 -1.33 8.90
CA GLY A 325 -28.00 -1.02 9.77
C GLY A 325 -27.65 -0.83 11.26
N TYR A 326 -26.37 -0.89 11.62
CA TYR A 326 -25.88 -0.66 12.99
C TYR A 326 -24.77 0.40 13.00
N ILE A 327 -24.70 1.16 14.09
CA ILE A 327 -23.66 2.17 14.36
C ILE A 327 -22.82 1.76 15.56
N LEU A 328 -21.54 2.12 15.52
CA LEU A 328 -20.58 1.82 16.56
C LEU A 328 -20.66 2.86 17.69
N ASP A 329 -21.03 2.42 18.89
CA ASP A 329 -21.00 3.23 20.10
C ASP A 329 -20.00 2.63 21.10
N GLY A 330 -18.83 3.26 21.19
CA GLY A 330 -17.70 2.72 21.94
C GLY A 330 -17.19 1.45 21.26
N ALA A 331 -17.28 0.33 21.96
CA ALA A 331 -16.88 -0.99 21.44
C ALA A 331 -18.06 -1.87 21.00
N ALA A 332 -19.31 -1.36 21.07
CA ALA A 332 -20.53 -2.12 20.81
C ALA A 332 -21.31 -1.57 19.62
N CYS A 333 -22.08 -2.46 18.97
CA CYS A 333 -22.95 -2.09 17.86
C CYS A 333 -24.39 -1.89 18.34
N THR A 334 -24.95 -0.74 18.01
CA THR A 334 -26.35 -0.40 18.32
C THR A 334 -27.13 -0.19 17.04
N GLN A 335 -28.39 -0.61 17.03
CA GLN A 335 -29.22 -0.52 15.83
C GLN A 335 -29.42 0.95 15.42
N GLN A 336 -29.13 1.27 14.17
CA GLN A 336 -29.34 2.62 13.65
C GLN A 336 -30.82 2.82 13.35
N THR A 337 -31.50 3.58 14.20
CA THR A 337 -32.92 3.92 14.02
C THR A 337 -33.11 5.28 13.35
N CYS A 338 -32.12 6.16 13.48
CA CYS A 338 -32.09 7.51 12.92
C CYS A 338 -31.45 7.53 11.52
N SER A 339 -31.94 8.40 10.64
CA SER A 339 -31.34 8.67 9.34
C SER A 339 -30.02 9.45 9.45
N THR A 340 -29.85 10.23 10.52
CA THR A 340 -28.63 10.98 10.79
C THR A 340 -27.47 10.01 11.10
N PRO A 341 -26.34 10.09 10.37
CA PRO A 341 -25.15 9.28 10.67
C PRO A 341 -24.64 9.50 12.09
N ASP A 342 -24.13 8.42 12.71
CA ASP A 342 -23.54 8.44 14.06
C ASP A 342 -24.48 8.96 15.17
N CYS A 343 -25.77 9.05 14.86
CA CYS A 343 -26.81 9.47 15.80
C CYS A 343 -27.37 8.28 16.56
N LYS A 344 -27.13 8.25 17.87
CA LYS A 344 -27.61 7.19 18.77
C LYS A 344 -29.10 7.30 19.08
N THR A 345 -29.58 8.53 19.30
CA THR A 345 -31.01 8.80 19.58
C THR A 345 -31.44 10.07 18.86
N CYS A 346 -32.66 10.10 18.34
CA CYS A 346 -33.24 11.24 17.63
C CYS A 346 -34.73 11.40 17.93
N THR A 347 -35.23 12.59 17.64
CA THR A 347 -36.67 12.87 17.53
C THR A 347 -37.13 12.60 16.10
N ASN A 348 -38.39 12.20 15.92
CA ASN A 348 -39.02 11.91 14.62
C ASN A 348 -38.15 11.06 13.68
N PRO A 349 -37.77 9.82 14.09
CA PRO A 349 -36.86 8.98 13.29
C PRO A 349 -37.36 8.79 11.87
N LYS A 350 -36.46 8.94 10.90
CA LYS A 350 -36.71 8.78 9.45
C LYS A 350 -37.72 9.77 8.85
N ALA A 351 -38.04 10.85 9.57
CA ALA A 351 -38.86 11.94 9.06
C ALA A 351 -37.99 13.13 8.59
N PRO A 352 -38.51 14.02 7.71
CA PRO A 352 -37.77 15.21 7.25
C PRO A 352 -37.34 16.17 8.37
N ASN A 353 -38.07 16.17 9.49
CA ASN A 353 -37.79 16.96 10.69
C ASN A 353 -37.07 16.14 11.79
N GLU A 354 -36.35 15.08 11.41
CA GLU A 354 -35.50 14.33 12.34
C GLU A 354 -34.39 15.23 12.90
N ALA A 355 -34.27 15.25 14.22
CA ALA A 355 -33.18 15.92 14.92
C ALA A 355 -32.49 14.96 15.88
N CYS A 356 -31.17 14.82 15.76
CA CYS A 356 -30.40 14.01 16.67
C CYS A 356 -30.38 14.62 18.07
N THR A 357 -30.58 13.79 19.11
CA THR A 357 -30.59 14.20 20.51
C THR A 357 -29.40 13.71 21.31
N ALA A 358 -28.71 12.67 20.80
CA ALA A 358 -27.42 12.20 21.30
C ALA A 358 -26.66 11.44 20.21
N CYS A 359 -25.37 11.73 20.09
CA CYS A 359 -24.46 11.02 19.21
C CYS A 359 -23.88 9.77 19.90
N VAL A 360 -23.22 8.92 19.12
CA VAL A 360 -22.35 7.87 19.67
C VAL A 360 -21.24 8.49 20.54
N SER A 361 -20.67 7.72 21.46
CA SER A 361 -19.70 8.17 22.47
C SER A 361 -18.43 8.84 21.93
N THR A 362 -18.08 8.58 20.67
CA THR A 362 -16.93 9.19 19.97
C THR A 362 -17.25 10.52 19.29
N HIS A 363 -18.51 10.95 19.30
CA HIS A 363 -18.99 12.13 18.56
C HIS A 363 -19.65 13.16 19.49
N TYR A 364 -19.72 14.39 18.98
CA TYR A 364 -20.34 15.55 19.61
C TYR A 364 -21.55 16.00 18.81
N LEU A 365 -22.60 16.39 19.52
CA LEU A 365 -23.79 16.98 18.93
C LEU A 365 -23.53 18.43 18.51
N THR A 366 -23.71 18.75 17.24
CA THR A 366 -23.59 20.10 16.68
C THR A 366 -24.83 20.95 17.00
N PRO A 367 -24.76 22.29 16.86
CA PRO A 367 -25.93 23.16 17.02
C PRO A 367 -27.12 22.81 16.10
N THR A 368 -26.83 22.21 14.95
CA THR A 368 -27.81 21.74 13.95
C THR A 368 -28.34 20.34 14.20
N SER A 369 -28.08 19.76 15.38
CA SER A 369 -28.49 18.39 15.75
C SER A 369 -27.90 17.30 14.85
N ARG A 370 -26.65 17.47 14.42
CA ARG A 370 -25.86 16.47 13.68
C ARG A 370 -24.69 15.99 14.54
N CYS A 371 -24.03 14.92 14.12
CA CYS A 371 -22.92 14.32 14.87
C CYS A 371 -21.60 14.57 14.14
N ILE A 372 -20.60 15.04 14.88
CA ILE A 372 -19.25 15.26 14.37
C ILE A 372 -18.21 14.73 15.36
N SER A 373 -17.12 14.16 14.86
CA SER A 373 -16.07 13.57 15.70
C SER A 373 -15.19 14.62 16.40
N ASN A 374 -15.07 15.82 15.82
CA ASN A 374 -14.24 16.90 16.36
C ASN A 374 -14.91 18.26 16.15
N CYS A 375 -15.24 18.96 17.24
CA CYS A 375 -15.85 20.29 17.19
C CYS A 375 -14.93 21.38 16.63
N ALA A 376 -13.60 21.23 16.73
CA ALA A 376 -12.65 22.21 16.19
C ALA A 376 -12.75 22.34 14.65
N ALA A 377 -13.29 21.31 13.97
CA ALA A 377 -13.58 21.39 12.54
C ALA A 377 -14.67 22.43 12.20
N LEU A 378 -15.39 22.94 13.20
CA LEU A 378 -16.38 24.01 13.04
C LEU A 378 -15.79 25.41 13.28
N GLY A 379 -14.46 25.53 13.41
CA GLY A 379 -13.77 26.79 13.70
C GLY A 379 -13.66 27.03 15.20
N ASP A 380 -14.34 28.07 15.71
CA ASP A 380 -14.26 28.51 17.11
C ASP A 380 -15.06 27.63 18.09
N TYR A 381 -15.30 26.36 17.78
CA TYR A 381 -16.07 25.44 18.62
C TYR A 381 -15.19 24.43 19.35
N TYR A 382 -15.58 24.09 20.57
CA TYR A 382 -14.93 23.08 21.40
C TYR A 382 -15.93 22.01 21.85
N GLY A 383 -15.41 20.82 22.15
CA GLY A 383 -16.20 19.73 22.71
C GLY A 383 -16.46 19.96 24.18
N ALA A 384 -17.73 19.95 24.59
CA ALA A 384 -18.15 20.08 25.98
C ALA A 384 -19.02 18.88 26.37
N THR A 385 -19.01 18.56 27.67
CA THR A 385 -19.92 17.57 28.25
C THR A 385 -20.90 18.27 29.18
N GLU A 386 -22.20 18.17 28.88
CA GLU A 386 -23.28 18.61 29.77
C GLU A 386 -24.09 17.41 30.24
N GLY A 387 -23.97 17.08 31.53
CA GLY A 387 -24.53 15.84 32.07
C GLY A 387 -23.92 14.63 31.37
N SER A 388 -24.74 13.86 30.66
CA SER A 388 -24.31 12.68 29.89
C SER A 388 -24.18 12.93 28.38
N LYS A 389 -24.32 14.18 27.91
CA LYS A 389 -24.30 14.52 26.48
C LYS A 389 -23.02 15.24 26.09
N LYS A 390 -22.41 14.81 25.00
CA LYS A 390 -21.31 15.49 24.32
C LYS A 390 -21.88 16.45 23.27
N LEU A 391 -21.47 17.70 23.29
CA LEU A 391 -21.92 18.73 22.35
C LEU A 391 -20.81 19.70 21.95
N CYS A 392 -20.97 20.32 20.78
CA CYS A 392 -20.10 21.39 20.33
C CYS A 392 -20.63 22.74 20.85
N LYS A 393 -19.77 23.48 21.54
CA LYS A 393 -20.04 24.83 22.02
C LYS A 393 -19.09 25.83 21.39
N ARG A 394 -19.60 27.03 21.13
CA ARG A 394 -18.78 28.15 20.64
C ARG A 394 -17.89 28.69 21.77
N CYS A 395 -16.62 28.93 21.46
CA CYS A 395 -15.64 29.56 22.33
C CYS A 395 -15.85 31.08 22.29
N GLY A 396 -16.47 31.63 23.36
CA GLY A 396 -16.78 33.05 23.46
C GLY A 396 -15.67 33.93 24.04
N VAL A 397 -14.46 33.38 24.24
CA VAL A 397 -13.37 34.11 24.89
C VAL A 397 -12.67 35.02 23.89
N ALA A 398 -12.60 36.33 24.18
CA ALA A 398 -11.93 37.29 23.32
C ALA A 398 -10.44 36.95 23.15
N ASN A 399 -9.95 37.07 21.91
CA ASN A 399 -8.57 36.72 21.52
C ASN A 399 -8.16 35.27 21.80
N CYS A 400 -9.13 34.37 21.90
CA CYS A 400 -8.89 32.94 22.03
C CYS A 400 -8.99 32.23 20.67
N GLU A 401 -8.06 31.33 20.41
CA GLU A 401 -8.06 30.46 19.22
C GLU A 401 -8.72 29.11 19.53
N ALA A 402 -8.49 28.57 20.72
CA ALA A 402 -9.09 27.30 21.14
C ALA A 402 -9.45 27.32 22.62
N CYS A 403 -10.66 26.84 22.93
CA CYS A 403 -11.12 26.61 24.29
C CYS A 403 -10.93 25.15 24.70
N ASN A 404 -10.66 24.93 25.98
CA ASN A 404 -10.74 23.60 26.60
C ASN A 404 -12.20 23.18 26.87
N GLU A 405 -12.40 21.97 27.40
CA GLU A 405 -13.74 21.41 27.67
C GLU A 405 -14.59 22.25 28.65
N GLN A 406 -13.95 23.09 29.47
CA GLN A 406 -14.64 24.00 30.40
C GLN A 406 -15.00 25.35 29.75
N GLY A 407 -14.67 25.57 28.47
CA GLY A 407 -14.88 26.85 27.78
C GLY A 407 -13.89 27.93 28.18
N LYS A 408 -12.79 27.57 28.85
CA LYS A 408 -11.68 28.46 29.13
C LYS A 408 -10.70 28.45 27.97
N CYS A 409 -10.07 29.58 27.69
CA CYS A 409 -9.09 29.61 26.62
C CYS A 409 -7.88 28.73 26.97
N SER A 410 -7.55 27.79 26.07
CA SER A 410 -6.34 26.98 26.14
C SER A 410 -5.25 27.46 25.21
N VAL A 411 -5.62 28.10 24.09
CA VAL A 411 -4.69 28.69 23.12
C VAL A 411 -5.17 30.09 22.79
N CYS A 412 -4.38 31.09 23.16
CA CYS A 412 -4.63 32.48 22.83
C CYS A 412 -3.98 32.85 21.51
N LYS A 413 -4.49 33.89 20.85
CA LYS A 413 -3.84 34.49 19.67
C LYS A 413 -2.41 34.94 20.00
N ASP A 414 -1.56 34.99 18.99
CA ASP A 414 -0.16 35.42 19.10
C ASP A 414 0.03 36.69 19.94
N GLY A 415 1.03 36.67 20.82
CA GLY A 415 1.33 37.75 21.76
C GLY A 415 0.51 37.75 23.05
N LEU A 416 -0.33 36.74 23.27
CA LEU A 416 -1.10 36.55 24.52
C LEU A 416 -0.88 35.16 25.15
N TYR A 417 -1.11 35.06 26.46
CA TYR A 417 -1.16 33.80 27.22
C TYR A 417 -2.48 33.67 27.99
N ALA A 418 -2.91 32.42 28.21
CA ALA A 418 -4.08 32.15 29.05
C ALA A 418 -3.69 32.24 30.53
N ASP A 419 -4.41 33.09 31.28
CA ASP A 419 -4.29 33.12 32.74
C ASP A 419 -5.04 31.95 33.41
N SER A 420 -4.96 31.84 34.75
CA SER A 420 -5.62 30.78 35.51
C SER A 420 -7.16 30.81 35.43
N ALA A 421 -7.74 31.97 35.06
CA ALA A 421 -9.17 32.10 34.81
C ALA A 421 -9.56 31.63 33.39
N GLY A 422 -8.59 31.52 32.48
CA GLY A 422 -8.81 31.17 31.08
C GLY A 422 -9.03 32.37 30.16
N ALA A 423 -8.63 33.57 30.60
CA ALA A 423 -8.65 34.79 29.79
C ALA A 423 -7.26 35.06 29.18
N CYS A 424 -7.24 35.65 27.99
CA CYS A 424 -6.01 35.94 27.28
C CYS A 424 -5.40 37.28 27.71
N GLN A 425 -4.21 37.23 28.30
CA GLN A 425 -3.42 38.37 28.77
C GLN A 425 -2.22 38.59 27.87
N LYS A 426 -1.76 39.84 27.72
CA LYS A 426 -0.60 40.15 26.87
C LYS A 426 0.70 39.60 27.46
N CYS A 427 1.57 39.11 26.58
CA CYS A 427 2.96 38.81 26.92
C CYS A 427 3.73 40.08 27.28
N ASP A 428 4.84 39.91 28.00
CA ASP A 428 5.83 40.96 28.18
C ASP A 428 6.38 41.40 26.83
N ALA A 429 6.74 42.68 26.69
CA ALA A 429 7.25 43.26 25.43
C ALA A 429 8.62 42.71 24.99
N SER A 430 9.18 41.76 25.73
CA SER A 430 10.36 40.99 25.32
C SER A 430 10.04 39.64 24.68
N CYS A 431 8.81 39.12 24.84
CA CYS A 431 8.38 37.85 24.29
C CYS A 431 7.53 38.06 23.03
N LYS A 432 7.79 37.28 21.98
CA LYS A 432 6.89 37.13 20.82
C LYS A 432 5.66 36.30 21.20
N THR A 433 5.88 35.19 21.92
CA THR A 433 4.84 34.35 22.53
C THR A 433 5.26 33.92 23.93
N CYS A 434 4.30 33.63 24.80
CA CYS A 434 4.55 33.29 26.21
C CYS A 434 3.52 32.28 26.73
N TYR A 435 3.83 31.62 27.86
CA TYR A 435 2.96 30.61 28.46
C TYR A 435 2.89 30.71 29.98
N GLY A 436 1.68 30.67 30.54
CA GLY A 436 1.44 30.67 31.99
C GLY A 436 1.69 31.99 32.70
N SER A 437 2.67 32.78 32.25
CA SER A 437 2.91 34.15 32.70
C SER A 437 3.41 35.04 31.57
N ALA A 438 3.34 36.36 31.77
CA ALA A 438 3.79 37.34 30.79
C ALA A 438 5.30 37.23 30.47
N THR A 439 6.12 36.75 31.41
CA THR A 439 7.59 36.71 31.28
C THR A 439 8.16 35.34 30.92
N ASP A 440 7.33 34.31 30.90
CA ASP A 440 7.73 32.95 30.54
C ASP A 440 7.59 32.78 29.02
N CYS A 441 8.58 33.30 28.29
CA CYS A 441 8.55 33.34 26.84
C CYS A 441 8.67 31.93 26.24
N LEU A 442 7.84 31.65 25.24
CA LEU A 442 7.96 30.50 24.33
C LEU A 442 8.75 30.87 23.07
N ALA A 443 8.65 32.12 22.62
CA ALA A 443 9.45 32.68 21.52
C ALA A 443 9.83 34.14 21.83
N CYS A 444 10.92 34.62 21.22
CA CYS A 444 11.44 35.97 21.41
C CYS A 444 11.13 36.86 20.22
N ASP A 445 10.99 38.16 20.48
CA ASP A 445 10.92 39.16 19.42
C ASP A 445 12.21 39.18 18.58
N ALA A 446 12.09 39.68 17.34
CA ALA A 446 13.23 39.83 16.44
C ALA A 446 14.39 40.57 17.14
N GLY A 447 15.60 40.07 16.93
CA GLY A 447 16.81 40.59 17.56
C GLY A 447 17.04 40.19 19.03
N LYS A 448 16.29 39.23 19.56
CA LYS A 448 16.49 38.63 20.89
C LYS A 448 16.57 37.11 20.80
N ILE A 449 17.30 36.47 21.72
CA ILE A 449 17.46 35.02 21.80
C ILE A 449 16.98 34.48 23.14
N MET A 450 16.60 33.20 23.16
CA MET A 450 16.04 32.54 24.34
C MET A 450 17.13 32.15 25.34
N SER A 451 16.91 32.45 26.62
CA SER A 451 17.74 32.02 27.75
C SER A 451 16.93 31.17 28.73
N TYR A 452 17.34 29.93 28.91
CA TYR A 452 16.71 28.96 29.81
C TYR A 452 17.45 28.92 31.15
N THR A 453 16.79 29.26 32.26
CA THR A 453 17.43 29.26 33.59
C THR A 453 16.92 28.16 34.52
N THR A 454 15.70 27.66 34.33
CA THR A 454 15.06 26.67 35.23
C THR A 454 14.02 25.75 34.58
N SER A 455 13.53 26.09 33.37
CA SER A 455 12.51 25.34 32.61
C SER A 455 13.10 24.92 31.27
N ASP A 456 12.67 23.77 30.75
CA ASP A 456 13.07 23.26 29.44
C ASP A 456 12.16 23.77 28.32
N THR A 457 11.02 24.39 28.67
CA THR A 457 9.98 24.81 27.71
C THR A 457 9.79 26.32 27.64
N THR A 458 10.12 27.05 28.70
CA THR A 458 9.98 28.51 28.78
C THR A 458 11.29 29.15 29.19
N GLY A 459 11.53 30.39 28.75
CA GLY A 459 12.73 31.13 29.08
C GLY A 459 12.54 32.64 29.05
N ARG A 460 13.64 33.36 29.22
CA ARG A 460 13.68 34.82 29.11
C ARG A 460 14.37 35.24 27.82
N CYS A 461 13.85 36.26 27.18
CA CYS A 461 14.47 36.82 25.99
C CYS A 461 15.58 37.80 26.35
N ILE A 462 16.80 37.47 25.94
CA ILE A 462 18.00 38.29 26.11
C ILE A 462 18.41 38.90 24.77
N PRO A 463 19.25 39.95 24.74
CA PRO A 463 19.77 40.48 23.48
C PRO A 463 20.43 39.38 22.63
N GLN A 464 20.27 39.46 21.31
CA GLN A 464 20.91 38.55 20.36
C GLN A 464 22.44 38.55 20.46
N CYS A 465 23.06 37.59 19.77
CA CYS A 465 24.51 37.45 19.71
C CYS A 465 25.20 38.77 19.30
N ALA A 466 26.22 39.14 20.08
CA ALA A 466 27.14 40.22 19.77
C ALA A 466 28.57 39.68 19.75
N GLN A 467 29.38 40.16 18.81
CA GLN A 467 30.77 39.74 18.70
C GLN A 467 31.60 40.33 19.85
N ALA A 468 32.30 39.47 20.59
CA ALA A 468 33.18 39.87 21.67
C ALA A 468 34.31 38.84 21.83
N SER A 469 35.43 39.26 22.44
CA SER A 469 36.57 38.39 22.72
C SER A 469 36.56 37.94 24.19
N GLY A 470 37.06 36.75 24.47
CA GLY A 470 37.13 36.22 25.84
C GLY A 470 36.25 34.99 26.06
N ALA A 471 36.33 34.40 27.25
CA ALA A 471 35.56 33.21 27.61
C ALA A 471 34.06 33.50 27.68
N GLY A 472 33.23 32.59 27.16
CA GLY A 472 31.79 32.72 27.04
C GLY A 472 31.32 33.68 25.94
N ASN A 473 32.25 34.33 25.22
CA ASN A 473 31.94 35.31 24.19
C ASN A 473 31.97 34.69 22.79
N CYS A 474 31.16 35.25 21.90
CA CYS A 474 31.06 34.78 20.53
C CYS A 474 32.04 35.52 19.60
N GLU A 475 32.83 34.80 18.82
CA GLU A 475 33.68 35.37 17.77
C GLU A 475 32.86 35.69 16.51
N THR A 476 31.93 34.81 16.13
CA THR A 476 31.12 34.96 14.92
C THR A 476 29.66 34.67 15.20
N CYS A 477 28.82 35.69 15.01
CA CYS A 477 27.36 35.57 15.08
C CYS A 477 26.79 35.22 13.70
N GLY A 478 27.19 34.08 13.13
CA GLY A 478 26.91 33.70 11.74
C GLY A 478 25.68 32.81 11.54
N LEU A 479 24.85 32.63 12.57
CA LEU A 479 23.58 31.92 12.47
C LEU A 479 22.43 32.90 12.68
N THR A 480 21.45 32.92 11.78
CA THR A 480 20.26 33.74 11.91
C THR A 480 19.03 32.87 11.72
N ILE A 481 18.14 32.89 12.71
CA ILE A 481 16.87 32.14 12.71
C ILE A 481 15.79 33.12 13.19
N GLU A 482 14.70 33.25 12.44
CA GLU A 482 13.61 34.21 12.71
C GLU A 482 14.08 35.66 13.00
N GLY A 483 15.13 36.10 12.32
CA GLY A 483 15.67 37.46 12.47
C GLY A 483 16.46 37.73 13.76
N ALA A 484 16.78 36.71 14.54
CA ALA A 484 17.71 36.82 15.67
C ALA A 484 19.07 36.18 15.33
N ALA A 485 20.16 36.87 15.68
CA ALA A 485 21.52 36.37 15.52
C ALA A 485 21.94 35.47 16.69
N TYR A 486 22.49 34.30 16.36
CA TYR A 486 23.02 33.30 17.28
C TYR A 486 24.51 33.08 17.03
N CYS A 487 25.21 32.61 18.05
CA CYS A 487 26.62 32.32 17.91
C CYS A 487 26.86 31.08 17.04
N SER A 488 27.73 31.21 16.04
CA SER A 488 28.19 30.11 15.17
C SER A 488 29.65 29.71 15.45
N LYS A 489 30.41 30.56 16.15
CA LYS A 489 31.80 30.26 16.56
C LYS A 489 32.17 31.02 17.83
N CYS A 490 32.65 30.29 18.83
CA CYS A 490 33.09 30.86 20.10
C CYS A 490 34.51 31.43 20.04
N SER A 491 34.76 32.48 20.82
CA SER A 491 36.06 33.15 20.87
C SER A 491 37.16 32.31 21.50
N GLN A 492 36.81 31.32 22.33
CA GLN A 492 37.77 30.39 22.92
C GLN A 492 37.77 29.06 22.18
N GLY A 493 38.96 28.54 21.87
CA GLY A 493 39.13 27.29 21.13
C GLY A 493 38.58 26.04 21.82
N ASN A 494 38.37 26.09 23.14
CA ASN A 494 37.81 25.01 23.97
C ASN A 494 36.30 25.17 24.28
N GLU A 495 35.66 26.19 23.72
CA GLU A 495 34.23 26.44 23.80
C GLU A 495 33.55 26.11 22.47
N TYR A 496 32.23 25.96 22.49
CA TYR A 496 31.43 25.80 21.27
C TYR A 496 30.01 26.34 21.49
N PRO A 497 29.28 26.70 20.41
CA PRO A 497 27.90 27.15 20.55
C PRO A 497 26.99 25.99 20.94
N GLN A 498 26.29 26.15 22.06
CA GLN A 498 25.24 25.27 22.56
C GLN A 498 23.93 26.03 22.49
N ASN A 499 23.00 25.60 21.62
CA ASN A 499 21.78 26.35 21.31
C ASN A 499 22.05 27.84 20.99
N GLY A 500 23.16 28.12 20.28
CA GLY A 500 23.53 29.46 19.86
C GLY A 500 24.23 30.35 20.91
N VAL A 501 24.55 29.81 22.10
CA VAL A 501 25.33 30.52 23.13
C VAL A 501 26.63 29.78 23.43
N CYS A 502 27.74 30.50 23.60
CA CYS A 502 29.02 29.89 23.90
C CYS A 502 29.06 29.30 25.30
N ALA A 503 29.43 28.02 25.37
CA ALA A 503 29.59 27.32 26.64
C ALA A 503 30.81 26.40 26.60
N THR A 504 31.42 26.26 27.77
CA THR A 504 32.50 25.29 27.97
C THR A 504 31.94 23.86 28.00
N LYS A 505 32.81 22.87 27.81
CA LYS A 505 32.43 21.45 27.87
C LYS A 505 31.93 21.07 29.28
N ALA A 506 30.61 20.84 29.42
CA ALA A 506 30.06 20.22 30.61
C ALA A 506 30.46 18.73 30.68
N ARG A 507 31.00 18.27 31.81
CA ARG A 507 31.48 16.88 31.97
C ARG A 507 30.36 15.84 32.11
N ALA A 508 29.17 16.23 32.55
CA ALA A 508 28.09 15.30 32.91
C ALA A 508 27.01 15.12 31.81
N ALA A 509 26.87 16.07 30.89
CA ALA A 509 25.88 16.04 29.80
C ALA A 509 26.36 16.87 28.60
N PRO A 510 27.38 16.41 27.86
CA PRO A 510 27.94 17.17 26.75
C PRO A 510 26.99 17.12 25.53
N THR A 511 26.68 18.28 24.93
CA THR A 511 25.90 18.35 23.68
C THR A 511 26.77 18.16 22.43
N CYS A 512 28.09 18.08 22.61
CA CYS A 512 29.11 17.79 21.61
C CYS A 512 29.91 16.53 21.98
N LYS A 513 30.28 15.68 21.02
CA LYS A 513 31.08 14.47 21.28
C LYS A 513 32.52 14.79 21.66
N ASP A 514 33.09 13.93 22.51
CA ASP A 514 34.42 14.11 23.10
C ASP A 514 35.55 14.23 22.06
N GLY A 515 36.44 15.22 22.26
CA GLY A 515 37.61 15.45 21.40
C GLY A 515 37.32 16.15 20.06
N THR A 516 36.08 16.60 19.83
CA THR A 516 35.66 17.17 18.54
C THR A 516 35.44 18.69 18.56
N VAL A 517 35.71 19.34 19.69
CA VAL A 517 35.71 20.80 19.82
C VAL A 517 37.06 21.33 19.33
N GLU A 518 37.02 22.15 18.30
CA GLU A 518 38.23 22.72 17.70
C GLU A 518 37.91 24.12 17.18
N ASN A 519 38.78 25.10 17.46
CA ASN A 519 38.64 26.47 16.96
C ASN A 519 37.28 27.12 17.27
N GLY A 520 36.71 26.83 18.44
CA GLY A 520 35.47 27.47 18.89
C GLY A 520 34.19 26.87 18.31
N ILE A 521 34.25 25.71 17.66
CA ILE A 521 33.09 24.99 17.09
C ILE A 521 33.08 23.53 17.52
N CYS A 522 31.91 22.89 17.43
CA CYS A 522 31.76 21.44 17.56
C CYS A 522 31.66 20.77 16.17
N LYS A 523 32.51 19.77 15.92
CA LYS A 523 32.47 19.00 14.67
C LYS A 523 31.38 17.93 14.66
N VAL A 524 31.13 17.27 15.80
CA VAL A 524 30.15 16.18 15.91
C VAL A 524 29.31 16.34 17.16
N CYS A 525 28.00 16.52 17.00
CA CYS A 525 27.08 16.64 18.13
C CYS A 525 26.83 15.30 18.83
N ALA A 526 26.54 15.37 20.12
CA ALA A 526 26.10 14.21 20.88
C ALA A 526 24.77 13.66 20.36
N ASP A 527 24.47 12.40 20.68
CA ASP A 527 23.23 11.75 20.23
C ASP A 527 22.01 12.50 20.79
N GLY A 528 20.99 12.74 19.95
CA GLY A 528 19.84 13.58 20.29
C GLY A 528 20.02 15.09 20.07
N PHE A 529 21.22 15.53 19.66
CA PHE A 529 21.50 16.90 19.19
C PHE A 529 21.87 16.90 17.72
N PHE A 530 21.70 18.04 17.05
CA PHE A 530 22.05 18.17 15.64
C PHE A 530 22.89 19.42 15.37
N LYS A 531 23.70 19.35 14.31
CA LYS A 531 24.67 20.40 13.97
C LYS A 531 24.04 21.49 13.10
N ILE A 532 24.25 22.75 13.47
CA ILE A 532 23.95 23.92 12.63
C ILE A 532 25.10 24.93 12.75
N ASN A 533 25.69 25.37 11.64
CA ASN A 533 26.72 26.43 11.57
C ASN A 533 27.78 26.30 12.69
N GLY A 534 28.32 25.10 12.93
CA GLY A 534 29.38 24.86 13.92
C GLY A 534 28.95 24.69 15.38
N GLY A 535 27.67 24.83 15.70
CA GLY A 535 27.11 24.57 17.04
C GLY A 535 26.27 23.29 17.11
N CYS A 536 25.89 22.90 18.32
CA CYS A 536 24.97 21.79 18.58
C CYS A 536 23.66 22.27 19.21
N TYR A 537 22.55 21.82 18.64
CA TYR A 537 21.21 22.32 18.92
C TYR A 537 20.28 21.18 19.34
N SER A 538 19.40 21.48 20.29
CA SER A 538 18.34 20.57 20.73
C SER A 538 17.12 20.71 19.83
N ALA A 539 16.51 19.60 19.44
CA ALA A 539 15.22 19.60 18.73
C ALA A 539 14.04 20.03 19.64
N SER A 540 14.25 20.10 20.96
CA SER A 540 13.24 20.49 21.94
C SER A 540 13.40 21.90 22.50
N ARG A 541 14.44 22.64 22.09
CA ARG A 541 14.71 24.00 22.60
C ARG A 541 15.02 24.96 21.47
N LEU A 542 14.68 26.23 21.67
CA LEU A 542 15.07 27.28 20.74
C LEU A 542 16.59 27.50 20.76
N PRO A 543 17.20 27.81 19.60
CA PRO A 543 16.54 27.95 18.29
C PRO A 543 16.40 26.63 17.52
N GLY A 544 16.91 25.51 18.04
CA GLY A 544 16.96 24.24 17.34
C GLY A 544 15.57 23.70 16.97
N SER A 545 14.58 23.84 17.84
CA SER A 545 13.20 23.38 17.58
C SER A 545 12.53 24.10 16.40
N THR A 546 12.95 25.33 16.08
CA THR A 546 12.46 26.07 14.89
C THR A 546 12.97 25.44 13.59
N VAL A 547 14.07 24.68 13.63
CA VAL A 547 14.66 24.03 12.45
C VAL A 547 14.32 22.55 12.42
N CYS A 548 14.37 21.87 13.57
CA CYS A 548 14.28 20.42 13.68
C CYS A 548 13.38 20.01 14.83
N THR A 549 12.39 19.19 14.56
CA THR A 549 11.49 18.61 15.58
C THR A 549 12.01 17.27 16.11
N LYS A 550 12.90 16.61 15.37
CA LYS A 550 13.51 15.35 15.79
C LYS A 550 14.95 15.23 15.31
N ALA A 551 15.90 15.20 16.24
CA ALA A 551 17.29 14.89 15.95
C ALA A 551 17.48 13.37 15.76
N ALA A 552 18.43 12.99 14.90
CA ALA A 552 18.79 11.59 14.72
C ALA A 552 19.38 11.00 16.01
N SER A 553 19.06 9.73 16.29
CA SER A 553 19.58 9.00 17.45
C SER A 553 21.09 8.76 17.39
N THR A 554 21.69 8.84 16.20
CA THR A 554 23.13 8.81 15.97
C THR A 554 23.48 9.74 14.81
N GLY A 555 24.67 10.35 14.87
CA GLY A 555 25.24 11.07 13.73
C GLY A 555 25.02 12.59 13.69
N GLY A 556 24.33 13.18 14.67
CA GLY A 556 24.30 14.63 14.83
C GLY A 556 23.55 15.40 13.74
N THR A 557 22.59 14.75 13.06
CA THR A 557 21.79 15.34 11.97
C THR A 557 20.32 15.52 12.38
N CYS A 558 19.61 16.40 11.67
CA CYS A 558 18.16 16.50 11.81
C CYS A 558 17.48 15.34 11.07
N GLN A 559 16.58 14.62 11.74
CA GLN A 559 15.77 13.56 11.15
C GLN A 559 14.45 14.09 10.59
N THR A 560 13.83 15.06 11.27
CA THR A 560 12.55 15.64 10.88
C THR A 560 12.61 17.14 11.07
N TYR A 561 12.45 17.90 9.99
CA TYR A 561 12.43 19.36 10.02
C TYR A 561 11.10 19.87 10.59
N SER A 562 11.09 21.11 11.03
CA SER A 562 9.91 21.77 11.60
C SER A 562 8.84 22.11 10.56
N GLY A 563 9.21 22.25 9.29
CA GLY A 563 8.34 22.76 8.24
C GLY A 563 8.24 24.29 8.20
N GLU A 564 9.06 25.00 8.97
CA GLU A 564 9.09 26.48 9.06
C GLU A 564 10.03 27.13 8.02
N GLY A 565 10.38 26.40 6.96
CA GLY A 565 11.18 26.93 5.85
C GLY A 565 12.68 26.95 6.12
N TYR A 566 13.18 25.98 6.87
CA TYR A 566 14.61 25.79 7.09
C TYR A 566 15.06 24.38 6.74
N SER A 567 16.28 24.25 6.25
CA SER A 567 16.92 22.96 6.00
C SER A 567 18.42 23.04 6.33
N ILE A 568 19.09 21.89 6.43
CA ILE A 568 20.53 21.84 6.71
C ILE A 568 21.24 21.20 5.51
N ASP A 569 22.24 21.89 4.97
CA ASP A 569 23.04 21.38 3.85
C ASP A 569 23.96 20.22 4.27
N GLY A 570 24.60 19.55 3.29
CA GLY A 570 25.52 18.45 3.55
C GLY A 570 26.78 18.81 4.35
N SER A 571 27.06 20.11 4.58
CA SER A 571 28.17 20.61 5.39
C SER A 571 27.74 20.93 6.84
N GLY A 572 26.44 20.90 7.12
CA GLY A 572 25.86 21.26 8.42
C GLY A 572 25.58 22.76 8.55
N ASN A 573 25.35 23.48 7.45
CA ASN A 573 24.93 24.88 7.48
C ASN A 573 23.42 25.02 7.30
N LEU A 574 22.83 26.01 7.96
CA LEU A 574 21.42 26.37 7.78
C LEU A 574 21.20 26.95 6.39
N VAL A 575 20.16 26.47 5.73
CA VAL A 575 19.61 26.98 4.47
C VAL A 575 18.20 27.49 4.75
N GLU A 576 17.95 28.75 4.42
CA GLU A 576 16.59 29.31 4.40
C GLU A 576 15.93 28.93 3.08
N CYS A 577 14.74 28.35 3.17
CA CYS A 577 14.00 27.85 2.03
C CYS A 577 13.29 28.97 1.27
N PRO A 578 12.96 28.75 -0.02
CA PRO A 578 12.22 29.73 -0.80
C PRO A 578 10.83 29.98 -0.19
N ALA A 579 10.19 31.09 -0.57
CA ALA A 579 8.87 31.46 -0.04
C ALA A 579 7.84 30.31 -0.16
N ASN A 580 7.03 30.13 0.89
CA ASN A 580 5.99 29.11 1.00
C ASN A 580 6.49 27.65 1.09
N CYS A 581 7.81 27.46 1.20
CA CYS A 581 8.44 26.15 1.34
C CYS A 581 8.71 25.82 2.79
N GLY A 582 8.37 24.61 3.22
CA GLY A 582 8.66 24.10 4.57
C GLY A 582 10.01 23.39 4.66
N GLU A 583 10.40 22.64 3.63
CA GLU A 583 11.70 21.94 3.53
C GLU A 583 12.27 22.07 2.11
N CYS A 584 13.59 22.21 1.99
CA CYS A 584 14.24 22.47 0.72
C CYS A 584 15.60 21.79 0.59
N SER A 585 16.00 21.48 -0.65
CA SER A 585 17.37 21.03 -0.95
C SER A 585 18.34 22.19 -1.14
N SER A 586 17.82 23.38 -1.43
CA SER A 586 18.58 24.63 -1.55
C SER A 586 17.65 25.83 -1.33
N SER A 587 18.20 27.03 -1.24
CA SER A 587 17.42 28.28 -1.13
C SER A 587 16.49 28.56 -2.33
N THR A 588 16.59 27.79 -3.41
CA THR A 588 15.76 27.94 -4.62
C THR A 588 14.96 26.69 -4.98
N ALA A 589 15.16 25.57 -4.26
CA ALA A 589 14.55 24.29 -4.60
C ALA A 589 13.82 23.68 -3.39
N CYS A 590 12.50 23.78 -3.41
CA CYS A 590 11.63 23.21 -2.39
C CYS A 590 11.40 21.72 -2.60
N THR A 591 11.36 20.97 -1.51
CA THR A 591 11.00 19.54 -1.48
C THR A 591 9.66 19.31 -0.80
N THR A 592 9.32 20.13 0.20
CA THR A 592 8.06 20.04 0.96
C THR A 592 7.49 21.43 1.17
N CYS A 593 6.23 21.66 0.79
CA CYS A 593 5.57 22.96 0.95
C CYS A 593 4.95 23.15 2.33
N MET A 594 4.81 24.41 2.76
CA MET A 594 4.06 24.74 3.98
C MET A 594 2.56 24.38 3.82
N PRO A 595 1.82 24.14 4.92
CA PRO A 595 0.38 23.89 4.87
C PRO A 595 -0.38 24.96 4.07
N GLY A 596 -1.34 24.53 3.24
CA GLY A 596 -2.07 25.42 2.32
C GLY A 596 -1.36 25.70 0.99
N TYR A 597 -0.21 25.06 0.73
CA TYR A 597 0.50 25.12 -0.54
C TYR A 597 0.83 23.70 -1.07
N ALA A 598 0.90 23.56 -2.39
CA ALA A 598 1.31 22.34 -3.07
C ALA A 598 2.57 22.54 -3.91
N LEU A 599 3.37 21.48 -4.01
CA LEU A 599 4.61 21.49 -4.78
C LEU A 599 4.29 21.51 -6.28
N SER A 600 4.78 22.54 -6.96
CA SER A 600 4.70 22.73 -8.39
C SER A 600 6.12 22.89 -8.93
N GLY A 601 6.72 21.76 -9.35
CA GLY A 601 8.14 21.70 -9.68
C GLY A 601 8.99 21.81 -8.42
N SER A 602 9.79 22.88 -8.31
CA SER A 602 10.62 23.19 -7.14
C SER A 602 10.12 24.38 -6.32
N ALA A 603 8.90 24.85 -6.60
CA ALA A 603 8.25 25.98 -5.94
C ALA A 603 6.89 25.57 -5.36
N CYS A 604 6.37 26.37 -4.42
CA CYS A 604 5.12 26.11 -3.75
C CYS A 604 4.03 27.06 -4.22
N ALA A 605 2.96 26.50 -4.79
CA ALA A 605 1.78 27.22 -5.24
C ALA A 605 0.68 27.14 -4.19
N LYS A 606 -0.01 28.25 -3.94
CA LYS A 606 -1.11 28.31 -2.97
C LYS A 606 -2.27 27.42 -3.42
N CYS A 607 -2.87 26.69 -2.51
CA CYS A 607 -4.09 25.95 -2.78
C CYS A 607 -5.25 26.88 -3.15
N HIS A 608 -6.22 26.36 -3.90
CA HIS A 608 -7.47 27.06 -4.18
C HIS A 608 -8.20 27.38 -2.87
N GLU A 609 -8.98 28.47 -2.82
CA GLU A 609 -9.65 28.94 -1.60
C GLU A 609 -10.65 27.93 -1.00
N SER A 610 -11.16 27.02 -1.83
CA SER A 610 -12.02 25.92 -1.40
C SER A 610 -11.27 24.79 -0.70
N CYS A 611 -9.94 24.77 -0.78
CA CYS A 611 -9.08 23.75 -0.20
C CYS A 611 -8.46 24.25 1.11
N ALA A 612 -8.57 23.45 2.18
CA ALA A 612 -7.73 23.62 3.36
C ALA A 612 -6.30 23.13 3.07
N THR A 613 -6.19 22.01 2.35
CA THR A 613 -4.92 21.42 1.90
C THR A 613 -5.10 20.85 0.49
N CYS A 614 -4.04 20.84 -0.32
CA CYS A 614 -4.06 20.35 -1.70
C CYS A 614 -2.79 19.56 -2.04
N SER A 615 -2.81 18.81 -3.15
CA SER A 615 -1.67 18.03 -3.64
C SER A 615 -1.50 18.16 -5.15
N GLY A 616 -0.28 18.45 -5.60
CA GLY A 616 0.03 18.70 -7.00
C GLY A 616 -0.57 20.02 -7.48
N ALA A 617 -1.77 19.98 -8.05
CA ALA A 617 -2.48 21.17 -8.51
C ALA A 617 -3.23 21.87 -7.37
N ALA A 618 -3.37 23.20 -7.47
CA ALA A 618 -4.02 24.02 -6.43
C ALA A 618 -5.47 23.61 -6.13
N GLU A 619 -6.19 23.09 -7.13
CA GLU A 619 -7.60 22.68 -7.02
C GLU A 619 -7.78 21.21 -6.60
N THR A 620 -6.69 20.42 -6.57
CA THR A 620 -6.74 19.02 -6.13
C THR A 620 -6.65 18.98 -4.61
N CYS A 621 -7.76 19.30 -3.95
CA CYS A 621 -7.82 19.37 -2.49
C CYS A 621 -7.70 17.98 -1.86
N THR A 622 -6.87 17.86 -0.83
CA THR A 622 -6.83 16.70 0.08
C THR A 622 -7.79 16.90 1.26
N ALA A 623 -8.05 18.14 1.65
CA ALA A 623 -9.08 18.53 2.60
C ALA A 623 -9.76 19.84 2.15
N CYS A 624 -11.06 19.95 2.41
CA CYS A 624 -11.84 21.13 2.05
C CYS A 624 -11.77 22.19 3.15
N ALA A 625 -11.78 23.46 2.74
CA ALA A 625 -11.95 24.58 3.66
C ALA A 625 -13.37 24.56 4.25
N ASN A 626 -13.56 25.25 5.38
CA ASN A 626 -14.89 25.42 5.99
C ASN A 626 -15.87 26.04 4.98
N GLY A 627 -17.09 25.52 4.94
CA GLY A 627 -18.09 25.91 3.95
C GLY A 627 -17.98 25.15 2.63
N TYR A 628 -17.07 24.17 2.51
CA TYR A 628 -16.94 23.33 1.33
C TYR A 628 -16.92 21.83 1.67
N TYR A 629 -17.39 20.99 0.75
CA TYR A 629 -17.39 19.53 0.83
C TYR A 629 -16.76 18.89 -0.42
N LYS A 630 -16.42 17.60 -0.34
CA LYS A 630 -15.94 16.79 -1.48
C LYS A 630 -16.75 15.50 -1.58
N VAL A 631 -16.98 15.01 -2.80
CA VAL A 631 -17.76 13.80 -3.07
C VAL A 631 -16.83 12.66 -3.50
N GLY A 632 -16.96 11.49 -2.86
CA GLY A 632 -16.46 10.21 -3.38
C GLY A 632 -14.94 9.99 -3.47
N SER A 633 -14.10 11.02 -3.23
CA SER A 633 -12.64 10.91 -3.38
C SER A 633 -11.87 11.43 -2.17
N THR A 634 -10.71 10.81 -1.90
CA THR A 634 -9.72 11.30 -0.93
C THR A 634 -9.07 12.59 -1.42
N THR A 635 -8.95 12.78 -2.73
CA THR A 635 -8.41 13.98 -3.39
C THR A 635 -9.31 14.48 -4.51
N GLY A 636 -9.47 15.79 -4.64
CA GLY A 636 -10.28 16.39 -5.71
C GLY A 636 -10.80 17.79 -5.37
N PRO A 637 -11.58 18.40 -6.26
CA PRO A 637 -12.12 19.73 -6.03
C PRO A 637 -13.14 19.72 -4.90
N CYS A 638 -13.20 20.83 -4.16
CA CYS A 638 -14.18 21.05 -3.10
C CYS A 638 -15.29 21.98 -3.59
N THR A 639 -16.54 21.68 -3.22
CA THR A 639 -17.74 22.41 -3.62
C THR A 639 -18.36 23.10 -2.42
N SER A 640 -18.89 24.31 -2.60
CA SER A 640 -19.58 25.05 -1.54
C SER A 640 -20.74 24.23 -0.97
N CYS A 641 -20.91 24.27 0.36
CA CYS A 641 -22.03 23.65 1.07
C CYS A 641 -23.42 24.10 0.60
N GLU A 642 -23.49 25.22 -0.12
CA GLU A 642 -24.75 25.78 -0.65
C GLU A 642 -25.02 25.39 -2.10
N THR A 643 -24.08 24.69 -2.76
CA THR A 643 -24.17 24.34 -4.18
C THR A 643 -24.23 22.83 -4.39
N ASP A 644 -25.02 22.42 -5.36
CA ASP A 644 -25.15 21.03 -5.78
C ASP A 644 -23.88 20.54 -6.50
N ASN A 645 -23.53 19.26 -6.30
CA ASN A 645 -22.49 18.58 -7.05
C ASN A 645 -22.92 17.14 -7.35
N GLY A 646 -23.31 16.89 -8.60
CA GLY A 646 -23.81 15.59 -9.03
C GLY A 646 -25.10 15.21 -8.30
N SER A 647 -25.06 14.11 -7.54
CA SER A 647 -26.19 13.60 -6.75
C SER A 647 -26.26 14.17 -5.33
N VAL A 648 -25.29 15.01 -4.95
CA VAL A 648 -25.26 15.70 -3.65
C VAL A 648 -25.88 17.09 -3.82
N THR A 649 -26.82 17.43 -2.94
CA THR A 649 -27.53 18.73 -2.98
C THR A 649 -27.03 19.65 -1.87
N GLY A 650 -26.81 20.92 -2.20
CA GLY A 650 -26.40 21.96 -1.27
C GLY A 650 -27.55 22.35 -0.33
N VAL A 651 -27.21 22.89 0.84
CA VAL A 651 -28.18 23.42 1.81
C VAL A 651 -27.94 24.92 1.95
N SER A 652 -28.93 25.71 1.56
CA SER A 652 -28.88 27.18 1.67
C SER A 652 -28.64 27.63 3.12
N GLY A 653 -27.72 28.57 3.32
CA GLY A 653 -27.36 29.09 4.62
C GLY A 653 -26.41 28.17 5.41
N CYS A 654 -25.84 27.12 4.79
CA CYS A 654 -24.93 26.23 5.48
C CYS A 654 -23.50 26.77 5.52
N LEU A 655 -22.96 26.98 6.71
CA LEU A 655 -21.61 27.51 6.95
C LEU A 655 -20.54 26.42 7.03
N SER A 656 -20.91 25.19 7.44
CA SER A 656 -20.01 24.04 7.50
C SER A 656 -20.79 22.76 7.24
N CYS A 657 -20.26 21.86 6.41
CA CYS A 657 -20.96 20.65 6.03
C CYS A 657 -20.01 19.48 5.67
N ALA A 658 -20.60 18.29 5.51
CA ALA A 658 -19.96 17.14 4.87
C ALA A 658 -20.86 16.51 3.81
N ALA A 659 -20.26 15.78 2.87
CA ALA A 659 -21.00 14.96 1.92
C ALA A 659 -21.73 13.80 2.63
N PRO A 660 -22.91 13.37 2.15
CA PRO A 660 -23.62 12.22 2.71
C PRO A 660 -22.85 10.91 2.47
N THR A 661 -22.95 9.96 3.41
CA THR A 661 -22.22 8.68 3.40
C THR A 661 -22.57 7.74 2.24
N GLY A 662 -23.63 8.02 1.49
CA GLY A 662 -24.02 7.31 0.26
C GLY A 662 -23.74 8.06 -1.05
N GLY A 663 -23.11 9.24 -0.99
CA GLY A 663 -22.81 10.05 -2.18
C GLY A 663 -24.03 10.66 -2.89
N SER A 664 -25.23 10.54 -2.30
CA SER A 664 -26.47 11.11 -2.81
C SER A 664 -27.32 11.67 -1.67
N GLY A 665 -28.02 12.77 -1.93
CA GLY A 665 -28.85 13.49 -0.97
C GLY A 665 -28.26 14.83 -0.52
N PRO A 666 -28.91 15.53 0.42
CA PRO A 666 -28.44 16.83 0.91
C PRO A 666 -27.14 16.70 1.70
N VAL A 667 -26.31 17.74 1.66
CA VAL A 667 -25.13 17.85 2.53
C VAL A 667 -25.54 17.83 4.00
N LEU A 668 -24.70 17.20 4.83
CA LEU A 668 -24.87 17.18 6.27
C LEU A 668 -24.43 18.53 6.84
N CYS A 669 -25.37 19.45 7.03
CA CYS A 669 -25.05 20.78 7.52
C CYS A 669 -24.79 20.79 9.04
N TYR A 670 -23.58 21.18 9.45
CA TYR A 670 -23.16 21.26 10.85
C TYR A 670 -23.41 22.62 11.48
N LEU A 671 -23.30 23.70 10.71
CA LEU A 671 -23.54 25.07 11.15
C LEU A 671 -24.35 25.83 10.11
N VAL A 672 -25.26 26.70 10.56
CA VAL A 672 -26.01 27.62 9.71
C VAL A 672 -25.50 29.06 9.90
N LYS A 673 -25.58 29.87 8.86
CA LYS A 673 -25.29 31.31 8.91
C LYS A 673 -26.30 31.99 9.82
N ASP A 674 -25.82 32.75 10.80
CA ASP A 674 -26.69 33.49 11.71
C ASP A 674 -27.40 34.61 10.94
N SER A 675 -28.73 34.59 10.91
CA SER A 675 -29.53 35.50 10.06
C SER A 675 -29.59 36.95 10.58
N THR A 676 -28.80 37.29 11.60
CA THR A 676 -28.74 38.63 12.21
C THR A 676 -27.51 39.44 11.80
N ALA A 677 -26.60 38.90 10.99
CA ALA A 677 -25.46 39.65 10.45
C ALA A 677 -25.75 40.06 9.00
N GLY A 678 -26.16 41.31 8.83
CA GLY A 678 -26.28 41.94 7.52
C GLY A 678 -24.93 41.99 6.81
N ASP A 679 -24.97 41.62 5.54
CA ASP A 679 -23.88 41.49 4.58
C ASP A 679 -23.15 42.82 4.33
N SER A 680 -21.91 42.98 4.78
CA SER A 680 -20.76 43.57 4.02
C SER A 680 -19.42 43.41 4.78
N ASP A 681 -18.44 42.83 4.09
CA ASP A 681 -16.98 42.78 4.30
C ASP A 681 -16.31 41.67 5.17
N PRO A 682 -15.23 41.03 4.65
CA PRO A 682 -14.53 39.91 5.28
C PRO A 682 -13.36 40.40 6.14
N ASN A 683 -13.61 41.06 7.26
CA ASN A 683 -12.59 41.35 8.28
C ASN A 683 -13.25 41.58 9.65
N LEU A 684 -13.64 40.50 10.34
CA LEU A 684 -14.26 40.60 11.66
C LEU A 684 -13.22 40.68 12.78
N SER A 685 -13.03 41.90 13.27
CA SER A 685 -12.54 42.21 14.61
C SER A 685 -13.71 42.10 15.59
N SER A 686 -13.63 41.16 16.51
CA SER A 686 -14.64 40.90 17.54
C SER A 686 -14.63 41.98 18.61
N GLY A 687 -15.59 42.90 18.55
CA GLY A 687 -15.88 43.85 19.61
C GLY A 687 -17.38 44.11 19.74
N ALA A 688 -17.92 43.77 20.91
CA ALA A 688 -19.27 44.06 21.42
C ALA A 688 -20.39 43.09 21.07
N ILE A 689 -20.60 42.07 21.93
CA ILE A 689 -21.95 41.71 22.39
C ILE A 689 -21.88 41.41 23.89
N ALA A 690 -22.20 42.42 24.70
CA ALA A 690 -22.56 42.26 26.10
C ALA A 690 -24.06 42.58 26.23
N GLY A 691 -24.84 41.59 26.69
CA GLY A 691 -26.09 41.79 27.44
C GLY A 691 -27.39 42.03 26.65
N ILE A 692 -28.11 40.96 26.30
CA ILE A 692 -29.58 41.00 26.24
C ILE A 692 -30.14 39.87 27.10
N SER A 693 -30.48 40.19 28.34
CA SER A 693 -31.38 39.40 29.21
C SER A 693 -32.03 40.31 30.26
N VAL A 694 -32.72 41.37 29.81
CA VAL A 694 -33.58 42.20 30.69
C VAL A 694 -34.99 42.41 30.14
N ALA A 695 -35.27 42.10 28.86
CA ALA A 695 -36.62 42.28 28.30
C ALA A 695 -37.66 41.30 28.88
N VAL A 696 -37.29 40.07 29.23
CA VAL A 696 -38.24 39.07 29.78
C VAL A 696 -38.55 39.32 31.26
N ILE A 697 -37.57 39.83 32.04
CA ILE A 697 -37.78 40.15 33.46
C ILE A 697 -38.63 41.42 33.64
N ALA A 698 -38.52 42.41 32.75
CA ALA A 698 -39.37 43.60 32.80
C ALA A 698 -40.85 43.29 32.47
N VAL A 699 -41.11 42.37 31.54
CA VAL A 699 -42.48 41.98 31.17
C VAL A 699 -43.12 41.12 32.26
N VAL A 700 -42.39 40.16 32.84
CA VAL A 700 -42.89 39.32 33.94
C VAL A 700 -43.01 40.11 35.25
N GLY A 701 -42.05 40.98 35.56
CA GLY A 701 -42.10 41.88 36.71
C GLY A 701 -43.22 42.92 36.62
N GLY A 702 -43.46 43.46 35.41
CA GLY A 702 -44.58 44.36 35.14
C GLY A 702 -45.95 43.68 35.26
N LEU A 703 -46.09 42.43 34.80
CA LEU A 703 -47.31 41.64 34.92
C LEU A 703 -47.62 41.27 36.38
N VAL A 704 -46.62 40.86 37.15
CA VAL A 704 -46.80 40.53 38.58
C VAL A 704 -47.09 41.79 39.40
N GLY A 705 -46.44 42.92 39.09
CA GLY A 705 -46.71 44.21 39.72
C GLY A 705 -48.11 44.74 39.41
N PHE A 706 -48.57 44.61 38.16
CA PHE A 706 -49.91 45.00 37.74
C PHE A 706 -51.00 44.13 38.37
N LEU A 707 -50.77 42.81 38.48
CA LEU A 707 -51.70 41.89 39.14
C LEU A 707 -51.77 42.14 40.65
N CYS A 708 -50.66 42.40 41.32
CA CYS A 708 -50.66 42.78 42.74
C CYS A 708 -51.36 44.12 42.99
N TRP A 709 -51.16 45.13 42.14
CA TRP A 709 -51.87 46.41 42.26
C TRP A 709 -53.38 46.25 41.99
N TRP A 710 -53.76 45.45 40.98
CA TRP A 710 -55.16 45.20 40.65
C TRP A 710 -55.92 44.50 41.78
N PHE A 711 -55.32 43.50 42.43
CA PHE A 711 -55.98 42.79 43.54
C PHE A 711 -55.98 43.57 44.87
N VAL A 712 -54.99 44.42 45.12
CA VAL A 712 -54.92 45.21 46.37
C VAL A 712 -55.74 46.50 46.29
N CYS A 713 -55.85 47.14 45.13
CA CYS A 713 -56.53 48.43 44.99
C CYS A 713 -58.01 48.35 44.55
N ARG A 714 -58.51 47.21 44.06
CA ARG A 714 -59.95 47.04 43.77
C ARG A 714 -60.82 46.66 44.98
N GLY A 715 -60.23 46.43 46.15
CA GLY A 715 -60.97 46.11 47.39
C GLY A 715 -61.50 47.33 48.16
N LYS A 716 -61.31 48.55 47.67
CA LYS A 716 -61.89 49.78 48.24
C LYS A 716 -62.41 50.70 47.13
N ALA A 717 -63.52 50.30 46.53
CA ALA A 717 -64.48 51.18 45.88
C ALA A 717 -65.88 50.61 46.12
#